data_AF-A0A821ERD3-F1
#
_entry.id   AF-A0A821ERD3-F1
#
_cell.length_a   1.000
_cell.length_b   1.000
_cell.length_c   1.000
_cell.angle_alpha   90.00
_cell.angle_beta   90.00
_cell.angle_gamma   90.00
#
_symmetry.space_group_name_H-M   'P 1'
#
loop_
_entity.id
_entity.type
_entity.pdbx_description
1 polymer ?
#
loop_
_entity_poly.entity_id
_entity_poly.type
_entity_poly.pdbx_seq_one_letter_code
_entity_poly.pdbx_strand_id
1 'polypeptide(L)'
;EIICERTLLGEPLPDNMIFLGACNPQRWTKTTNILQDNIGIKKNPYDIQRLNAHLGRESLIYHVVPIPETMLEYIWDYGFLDGETEIVYIRTMLNKCNKLANETSWYDYTVSLVAISQQFFRVNEDTSSVSLRDVARFCRFYNWLLNLPREFMYENVRISNQEFTEQTTLVALLLTYYLRLSSFEMRESYLNNISVVLKNKFRNWSHVPTFLTRLLQKQQKNLMTKIKLPPGTAINRALIDNIFVLFACILNRIPVILCGKPGSSKTLAVNIILNNLKGKRSNQKLFHTLPELVPSSYQGSQNCTSENVIKLFERAEKYLDIENNSDILPVIVFDEIGLAELSSHNPLKVLHSKLEIETCRYGFVGISNWCLDAAKMNRVLYLSCADPNVDDLRLTAETIASSLLANSNRTMPIDNSIVKNLAAAYFDLYKHINEQPKYKNYFGLRDFYSLIKGVVNDLINASTEQESYACVRRQLAINFDGIFDGSQFLWKNFCKYSHQEYLIEQEQPPTFNQMIDRSLSLHNGRYLMLIGENESMFDYVERYINAKQKSIQTLIGSSLTDDFIAGTTYSELYNRRILMDIILHAETNVTLIMRRMDHIYANLYDLFNQNFDVSGSKKYCRITLGNLYHPRFLIHDDFFCVIFIRQQDLIKCDPPFLNRFEKHIIDIE
;
A
#
# COMPACT_ATOMS: atom_id res chain seq x y z
N GLU A 1 14.09 -1.19 39.36
CA GLU A 1 14.05 -2.64 39.65
C GLU A 1 15.30 -3.40 39.19
N ILE A 2 15.30 -4.20 38.13
CA ILE A 2 16.38 -5.18 37.82
C ILE A 2 17.80 -4.59 37.83
N ILE A 3 18.01 -3.47 37.14
CA ILE A 3 19.36 -2.89 36.99
C ILE A 3 19.76 -2.07 38.23
N CYS A 4 18.92 -1.10 38.64
CA CYS A 4 19.27 -0.14 39.70
C CYS A 4 19.10 -0.70 41.12
N GLU A 5 18.03 -1.46 41.38
CA GLU A 5 17.68 -1.96 42.72
C GLU A 5 18.06 -3.42 42.91
N ARG A 6 18.48 -4.11 41.83
CA ARG A 6 18.77 -5.54 41.81
C ARG A 6 17.62 -6.38 42.37
N THR A 7 16.39 -6.06 41.97
CA THR A 7 15.19 -6.79 42.35
C THR A 7 14.37 -7.22 41.12
N LEU A 8 13.53 -8.23 41.28
CA LEU A 8 12.52 -8.64 40.29
C LEU A 8 11.20 -8.94 41.00
N LEU A 9 10.18 -8.13 40.74
CA LEU A 9 8.90 -8.15 41.45
C LEU A 9 9.06 -8.03 42.98
N GLY A 10 10.02 -7.22 43.42
CA GLY A 10 10.36 -6.99 44.83
C GLY A 10 11.34 -7.98 45.45
N GLU A 11 11.63 -9.11 44.79
CA GLU A 11 12.56 -10.13 45.30
C GLU A 11 14.02 -9.82 44.90
N PRO A 12 15.01 -9.97 45.79
CA PRO A 12 16.40 -9.65 45.52
C PRO A 12 17.01 -10.62 44.49
N LEU A 13 17.76 -10.07 43.55
CA LEU A 13 18.49 -10.81 42.52
C LEU A 13 19.86 -11.28 43.04
N PRO A 14 20.34 -12.47 42.64
CA PRO A 14 21.66 -12.96 43.03
C PRO A 14 22.80 -12.00 42.62
N ASP A 15 23.79 -11.82 43.50
CA ASP A 15 24.89 -10.86 43.30
C ASP A 15 25.78 -11.19 42.09
N ASN A 16 25.86 -12.47 41.71
CA ASN A 16 26.71 -12.95 40.62
C ASN A 16 26.13 -12.70 39.21
N MET A 17 24.95 -12.10 39.08
CA MET A 17 24.39 -11.71 37.79
C MET A 17 24.81 -10.28 37.41
N ILE A 18 25.12 -10.05 36.14
CA ILE A 18 25.37 -8.71 35.60
C ILE A 18 24.35 -8.51 34.48
N PHE A 19 23.55 -7.44 34.59
CA PHE A 19 22.53 -7.10 33.62
C PHE A 19 23.01 -5.95 32.75
N LEU A 20 22.90 -6.14 31.44
CA LEU A 20 23.19 -5.11 30.45
C LEU A 20 21.89 -4.78 29.71
N GLY A 21 21.57 -3.50 29.63
CA GLY A 21 20.44 -2.98 28.87
C GLY A 21 20.92 -2.18 27.66
N ALA A 22 20.21 -2.28 26.55
CA ALA A 22 20.36 -1.38 25.41
C ALA A 22 19.04 -0.68 25.16
N CYS A 23 19.07 0.65 25.04
CA CYS A 23 17.91 1.48 24.75
C CYS A 23 18.19 2.35 23.52
N ASN A 24 17.16 2.58 22.71
CA ASN A 24 17.27 3.56 21.63
C ASN A 24 17.11 4.97 22.22
N PRO A 25 17.89 5.97 21.74
CA PRO A 25 17.79 7.34 22.26
C PRO A 25 16.42 7.97 21.94
N GLN A 26 16.01 8.98 22.70
CA GLN A 26 14.86 9.80 22.28
C GLN A 26 15.32 10.78 21.21
N ARG A 27 14.84 10.60 19.98
CA ARG A 27 15.11 11.52 18.87
C ARG A 27 13.82 12.17 18.41
N TRP A 28 13.83 13.50 18.41
CA TRP A 28 12.75 14.32 17.89
C TRP A 28 12.77 14.31 16.38
N THR A 29 11.59 14.23 15.77
CA THR A 29 11.47 14.40 14.32
C THR A 29 11.97 15.78 13.93
N LYS A 30 13.05 15.85 13.14
CA LYS A 30 13.40 17.08 12.43
C LYS A 30 12.23 17.41 11.49
N THR A 31 11.84 18.67 11.42
CA THR A 31 10.76 19.20 10.58
C THR A 31 10.93 18.91 9.08
N THR A 32 12.06 18.36 8.66
CA THR A 32 12.44 18.05 7.28
C THR A 32 12.41 16.54 6.97
N ASN A 33 11.44 15.78 7.48
CA ASN A 33 11.28 14.37 7.13
C ASN A 33 10.71 14.22 5.70
N ILE A 34 11.58 14.38 4.69
CA ILE A 34 11.29 14.23 3.25
C ILE A 34 10.62 12.87 2.95
N LEU A 35 10.94 11.82 3.72
CA LEU A 35 10.35 10.48 3.58
C LEU A 35 8.86 10.40 3.93
N GLN A 36 8.43 11.05 5.01
CA GLN A 36 7.02 11.02 5.42
C GLN A 36 6.15 11.93 4.54
N ASP A 37 6.75 12.95 3.94
CA ASP A 37 6.03 13.90 3.10
C ASP A 37 5.69 13.35 1.71
N ASN A 38 6.49 12.40 1.22
CA ASN A 38 6.45 11.92 -0.17
C ASN A 38 6.05 10.44 -0.34
N ILE A 39 5.90 9.64 0.72
CA ILE A 39 5.61 8.20 0.60
C ILE A 39 4.25 7.83 1.17
N GLY A 40 3.38 7.28 0.32
CA GLY A 40 2.03 6.88 0.70
C GLY A 40 1.16 8.08 1.08
N ILE A 41 0.40 7.95 2.16
CA ILE A 41 -0.47 8.97 2.72
C ILE A 41 0.06 9.38 4.09
N LYS A 42 -0.03 10.68 4.41
CA LYS A 42 0.25 11.18 5.76
C LYS A 42 -0.79 10.65 6.74
N LYS A 43 -0.34 10.12 7.87
CA LYS A 43 -1.22 9.74 8.97
C LYS A 43 -2.05 10.95 9.40
N ASN A 44 -3.31 10.71 9.72
CA ASN A 44 -4.23 11.75 10.13
C ASN A 44 -3.74 12.40 11.44
N PRO A 45 -3.59 13.74 11.51
CA PRO A 45 -3.17 14.41 12.72
C PRO A 45 -4.06 14.08 13.93
N TYR A 46 -5.36 13.88 13.73
CA TYR A 46 -6.28 13.52 14.78
C TYR A 46 -5.98 12.14 15.39
N ASP A 47 -5.69 11.15 14.56
CA ASP A 47 -5.33 9.80 15.03
C ASP A 47 -4.00 9.81 15.77
N ILE A 48 -3.02 10.56 15.27
CA ILE A 48 -1.72 10.72 15.94
C ILE A 48 -1.92 11.41 17.30
N GLN A 49 -2.69 12.49 17.36
CA GLN A 49 -2.97 13.19 18.62
C GLN A 49 -3.69 12.30 19.61
N ARG A 50 -4.69 11.52 19.16
CA ARG A 50 -5.41 10.57 20.01
C ARG A 50 -4.48 9.49 20.56
N LEU A 51 -3.63 8.91 19.72
CA LEU A 51 -2.63 7.93 20.13
C LEU A 51 -1.62 8.53 21.12
N ASN A 52 -1.13 9.73 20.85
CA ASN A 52 -0.20 10.45 21.70
C ASN A 52 -0.81 10.80 23.06
N ALA A 53 -2.07 11.24 23.10
CA ALA A 53 -2.82 11.48 24.33
C ALA A 53 -3.01 10.19 25.13
N HIS A 54 -3.33 9.07 24.47
CA HIS A 54 -3.47 7.77 25.15
C HIS A 54 -2.16 7.23 25.71
N LEU A 55 -1.05 7.46 25.00
CA LEU A 55 0.26 6.93 25.38
C LEU A 55 1.10 7.91 26.22
N GLY A 56 0.64 9.16 26.40
CA GLY A 56 1.37 10.23 27.07
C GLY A 56 2.67 10.63 26.36
N ARG A 57 2.68 10.71 25.01
CA ARG A 57 3.90 10.86 24.20
C ARG A 57 3.89 12.12 23.31
N GLU A 58 5.04 12.77 23.19
CA GLU A 58 5.29 13.79 22.16
C GLU A 58 5.98 13.20 20.91
N SER A 59 6.08 13.99 19.83
CA SER A 59 6.46 13.56 18.47
C SER A 59 7.93 13.10 18.33
N LEU A 60 8.18 11.81 18.58
CA LEU A 60 9.47 11.15 18.38
C LEU A 60 9.57 10.44 17.01
N ILE A 61 10.80 10.26 16.49
CA ILE A 61 11.07 9.53 15.22
C ILE A 61 10.65 8.05 15.29
N TYR A 62 10.72 7.46 16.48
CA TYR A 62 10.31 6.10 16.76
C TYR A 62 9.72 6.03 18.17
N HIS A 63 8.82 5.06 18.40
CA HIS A 63 8.13 4.91 19.67
C HIS A 63 9.05 4.37 20.77
N VAL A 64 9.52 5.25 21.68
CA VAL A 64 10.31 4.89 22.89
C VAL A 64 9.61 5.41 24.13
N VAL A 65 9.69 4.65 25.22
CA VAL A 65 9.23 5.08 26.56
C VAL A 65 10.36 5.87 27.23
N PRO A 66 10.07 6.96 27.97
CA PRO A 66 11.09 7.67 28.73
C PRO A 66 11.89 6.74 29.63
N ILE A 67 13.20 6.98 29.69
CA ILE A 67 14.08 6.24 30.58
C ILE A 67 13.84 6.76 32.00
N PRO A 68 13.62 5.90 33.01
CA PRO A 68 13.45 6.34 34.39
C PRO A 68 14.64 7.17 34.85
N GLU A 69 14.37 8.22 35.64
CA GLU A 69 15.42 9.15 36.13
C GLU A 69 16.54 8.41 36.85
N THR A 70 16.21 7.38 37.63
CA THR A 70 17.17 6.54 38.35
C THR A 70 18.11 5.74 37.44
N MET A 71 17.74 5.51 36.17
CA MET A 71 18.60 4.84 35.20
C MET A 71 19.54 5.79 34.47
N LEU A 72 19.29 7.11 34.48
CA LEU A 72 20.04 8.07 33.66
C LEU A 72 21.54 8.10 34.00
N GLU A 73 21.91 7.86 35.26
CA GLU A 73 23.31 7.79 35.71
C GLU A 73 24.07 6.57 35.18
N TYR A 74 23.36 5.54 34.68
CA TYR A 74 23.90 4.27 34.21
C TYR A 74 23.90 4.14 32.68
N ILE A 75 23.66 5.25 31.97
CA ILE A 75 23.59 5.25 30.49
C ILE A 75 24.90 5.79 29.92
N TRP A 76 25.43 5.08 28.93
CA TRP A 76 26.54 5.53 28.11
C TRP A 76 26.14 5.54 26.64
N ASP A 77 26.55 6.58 25.92
CA ASP A 77 26.37 6.66 24.47
C ASP A 77 27.54 5.94 23.77
N TYR A 78 27.23 4.84 23.07
CA TYR A 78 28.20 4.08 22.28
C TYR A 78 28.56 4.76 20.94
N GLY A 79 27.91 5.88 20.61
CA GLY A 79 28.15 6.63 19.39
C GLY A 79 27.61 5.95 18.13
N PHE A 80 28.19 6.31 16.99
CA PHE A 80 27.80 5.80 15.68
C PHE A 80 28.94 5.00 15.07
N LEU A 81 28.59 4.02 14.23
CA LEU A 81 29.58 3.28 13.45
C LEU A 81 30.22 4.21 12.41
N ASP A 82 31.52 4.46 12.56
CA ASP A 82 32.31 5.25 11.62
C ASP A 82 32.46 4.53 10.27
N GLY A 83 32.79 5.29 9.23
CA GLY A 83 32.82 4.78 7.86
C GLY A 83 33.92 3.73 7.62
N GLU A 84 35.07 3.84 8.29
CA GLU A 84 36.17 2.88 8.11
C GLU A 84 35.80 1.53 8.73
N THR A 85 35.26 1.55 9.95
CA THR A 85 34.78 0.33 10.62
C THR A 85 33.60 -0.29 9.88
N GLU A 86 32.67 0.51 9.33
CA GLU A 86 31.57 0.01 8.50
C GLU A 86 32.08 -0.75 7.26
N ILE A 87 33.11 -0.23 6.58
CA ILE A 87 33.73 -0.90 5.44
C ILE A 87 34.32 -2.26 5.85
N VAL A 88 34.93 -2.36 7.04
CA VAL A 88 35.45 -3.63 7.57
C VAL A 88 34.32 -4.64 7.79
N TYR A 89 33.20 -4.22 8.36
CA TYR A 89 32.01 -5.08 8.50
C TYR A 89 31.45 -5.50 7.15
N ILE A 90 31.33 -4.57 6.19
CA ILE A 90 30.86 -4.86 4.83
C ILE A 90 31.76 -5.93 4.19
N ARG A 91 33.08 -5.80 4.25
CA ARG A 91 34.04 -6.81 3.76
C ARG A 91 33.79 -8.17 4.43
N THR A 92 33.71 -8.19 5.74
CA THR A 92 33.49 -9.44 6.50
C THR A 92 32.19 -10.14 6.07
N MET A 93 31.12 -9.39 5.84
CA MET A 93 29.84 -9.95 5.40
C MET A 93 29.85 -10.42 3.95
N LEU A 94 30.54 -9.70 3.05
CA LEU A 94 30.67 -10.06 1.64
C LEU A 94 31.51 -11.31 1.43
N ASN A 95 32.39 -11.69 2.38
CA ASN A 95 33.09 -12.97 2.35
C ASN A 95 32.13 -14.18 2.34
N LYS A 96 30.88 -14.03 2.81
CA LYS A 96 29.84 -15.08 2.70
C LYS A 96 29.36 -15.30 1.25
N CYS A 97 29.78 -14.46 0.30
CA CYS A 97 29.47 -14.57 -1.12
C CYS A 97 30.67 -15.18 -1.87
N ASN A 98 30.87 -16.49 -1.76
CA ASN A 98 32.10 -17.18 -2.22
C ASN A 98 32.54 -16.84 -3.66
N LYS A 99 31.60 -16.78 -4.62
CA LYS A 99 31.94 -16.43 -6.01
C LYS A 99 32.47 -14.99 -6.14
N LEU A 100 31.91 -14.07 -5.36
CA LEU A 100 32.34 -12.67 -5.32
C LEU A 100 33.72 -12.54 -4.67
N ALA A 101 33.94 -13.23 -3.55
CA ALA A 101 35.19 -13.18 -2.78
C ALA A 101 36.40 -13.68 -3.58
N ASN A 102 36.20 -14.59 -4.54
CA ASN A 102 37.26 -15.12 -5.40
C ASN A 102 37.68 -14.14 -6.52
N GLU A 103 36.85 -13.16 -6.88
CA GLU A 103 37.15 -12.15 -7.90
C GLU A 103 37.66 -10.86 -7.24
N THR A 104 38.93 -10.82 -6.85
CA THR A 104 39.53 -9.71 -6.06
C THR A 104 39.25 -8.32 -6.62
N SER A 105 39.36 -8.12 -7.93
CA SER A 105 39.10 -6.81 -8.54
C SER A 105 37.63 -6.39 -8.39
N TRP A 106 36.68 -7.29 -8.67
CA TRP A 106 35.24 -6.98 -8.58
C TRP A 106 34.74 -6.92 -7.14
N TYR A 107 35.38 -7.66 -6.25
CA TYR A 107 35.11 -7.64 -4.82
C TYR A 107 35.29 -6.23 -4.23
N ASP A 108 36.43 -5.57 -4.47
CA ASP A 108 36.68 -4.21 -3.95
C ASP A 108 35.71 -3.17 -4.53
N TYR A 109 35.33 -3.30 -5.82
CA TYR A 109 34.26 -2.49 -6.39
C TYR A 109 32.94 -2.72 -5.68
N THR A 110 32.59 -3.97 -5.38
CA THR A 110 31.33 -4.31 -4.71
C THR A 110 31.28 -3.78 -3.28
N VAL A 111 32.40 -3.86 -2.53
CA VAL A 111 32.54 -3.22 -1.21
C VAL A 111 32.27 -1.72 -1.33
N SER A 112 32.89 -1.05 -2.31
CA SER A 112 32.73 0.39 -2.54
C SER A 112 31.29 0.77 -2.93
N LEU A 113 30.64 -0.06 -3.76
CA LEU A 113 29.24 0.11 -4.18
C LEU A 113 28.29 0.00 -2.98
N VAL A 114 28.46 -1.01 -2.13
CA VAL A 114 27.62 -1.18 -0.94
C VAL A 114 27.84 -0.03 0.06
N ALA A 115 29.09 0.39 0.27
CA ALA A 115 29.43 1.49 1.17
C ALA A 115 28.84 2.83 0.70
N ILE A 116 28.96 3.16 -0.59
CA ILE A 116 28.37 4.40 -1.12
C ILE A 116 26.84 4.37 -1.09
N SER A 117 26.22 3.20 -1.25
CA SER A 117 24.77 3.02 -1.09
C SER A 117 24.33 3.29 0.35
N GLN A 118 25.03 2.74 1.35
CA GLN A 118 24.78 3.03 2.77
C GLN A 118 24.90 4.53 3.06
N GLN A 119 25.99 5.14 2.60
CA GLN A 119 26.24 6.57 2.78
C GLN A 119 25.16 7.45 2.13
N PHE A 120 24.66 7.07 0.95
CA PHE A 120 23.59 7.81 0.26
C PHE A 120 22.33 7.95 1.13
N PHE A 121 21.89 6.85 1.74
CA PHE A 121 20.72 6.87 2.62
C PHE A 121 20.98 7.65 3.90
N ARG A 122 22.18 7.54 4.50
CA ARG A 122 22.54 8.32 5.70
C ARG A 122 22.53 9.83 5.46
N VAL A 123 22.89 10.28 4.25
CA VAL A 123 22.94 11.71 3.89
C VAL A 123 21.57 12.26 3.50
N ASN A 124 20.80 11.51 2.73
CA ASN A 124 19.54 11.99 2.15
C ASN A 124 18.29 11.60 2.96
N GLU A 125 18.42 10.65 3.88
CA GLU A 125 17.37 10.23 4.81
C GLU A 125 17.88 10.31 6.26
N ASP A 126 17.35 9.48 7.17
CA ASP A 126 17.85 9.41 8.55
C ASP A 126 18.96 8.35 8.67
N THR A 127 19.87 8.52 9.64
CA THR A 127 20.90 7.52 9.98
C THR A 127 20.32 6.14 10.30
N SER A 128 19.09 6.07 10.79
CA SER A 128 18.36 4.84 11.08
C SER A 128 17.62 4.27 9.86
N SER A 129 17.72 4.86 8.67
CA SER A 129 17.11 4.30 7.45
C SER A 129 17.85 3.05 6.93
N VAL A 130 19.11 2.88 7.31
CA VAL A 130 19.97 1.79 6.82
C VAL A 130 20.84 1.19 7.91
N SER A 131 21.20 -0.08 7.75
CA SER A 131 22.09 -0.79 8.68
C SER A 131 22.81 -1.95 8.00
N LEU A 132 23.65 -2.67 8.76
CA LEU A 132 24.27 -3.91 8.30
C LEU A 132 23.24 -5.00 7.92
N ARG A 133 21.97 -4.87 8.32
CA ARG A 133 20.89 -5.74 7.80
C ARG A 133 20.70 -5.59 6.29
N ASP A 134 20.89 -4.39 5.73
CA ASP A 134 20.83 -4.18 4.29
C ASP A 134 21.99 -4.88 3.56
N VAL A 135 23.18 -4.90 4.17
CA VAL A 135 24.32 -5.67 3.65
C VAL A 135 23.99 -7.16 3.66
N ALA A 136 23.34 -7.67 4.72
CA ALA A 136 22.87 -9.06 4.75
C ALA A 136 21.82 -9.35 3.66
N ARG A 137 20.89 -8.42 3.40
CA ARG A 137 19.91 -8.54 2.29
C ARG A 137 20.62 -8.62 0.95
N PHE A 138 21.61 -7.74 0.73
CA PHE A 138 22.43 -7.76 -0.48
C PHE A 138 23.10 -9.12 -0.68
N CYS A 139 23.80 -9.65 0.34
CA CYS A 139 24.46 -10.95 0.25
C CYS A 139 23.47 -12.07 -0.08
N ARG A 140 22.28 -12.03 0.52
CA ARG A 140 21.23 -13.03 0.28
C ARG A 140 20.67 -12.96 -1.13
N PHE A 141 20.34 -11.76 -1.62
CA PHE A 141 19.91 -11.57 -3.01
C PHE A 141 20.99 -11.98 -4.01
N TYR A 142 22.24 -11.60 -3.77
CA TYR A 142 23.36 -11.96 -4.64
C TYR A 142 23.51 -13.49 -4.77
N ASN A 143 23.59 -14.19 -3.64
CA ASN A 143 23.72 -15.64 -3.63
C ASN A 143 22.49 -16.34 -4.26
N TRP A 144 21.29 -15.82 -4.03
CA TRP A 144 20.07 -16.34 -4.65
C TRP A 144 20.07 -16.13 -6.17
N LEU A 145 20.37 -14.93 -6.65
CA LEU A 145 20.41 -14.62 -8.08
C LEU A 145 21.43 -15.49 -8.83
N LEU A 146 22.57 -15.80 -8.21
CA LEU A 146 23.58 -16.70 -8.78
C LEU A 146 23.09 -18.15 -8.94
N ASN A 147 22.17 -18.58 -8.06
CA ASN A 147 21.62 -19.94 -8.03
C ASN A 147 20.26 -20.04 -8.73
N LEU A 148 19.60 -18.91 -9.00
CA LEU A 148 18.34 -18.86 -9.72
C LEU A 148 18.57 -19.35 -11.17
N PRO A 149 17.70 -20.22 -11.72
CA PRO A 149 17.80 -20.64 -13.11
C PRO A 149 17.89 -19.43 -14.04
N ARG A 150 18.89 -19.45 -14.94
CA ARG A 150 19.22 -18.27 -15.77
C ARG A 150 18.04 -17.86 -16.65
N GLU A 151 17.15 -18.79 -17.00
CA GLU A 151 15.94 -18.55 -17.77
C GLU A 151 15.01 -17.53 -17.10
N PHE A 152 15.01 -17.42 -15.77
CA PHE A 152 14.23 -16.38 -15.07
C PHE A 152 14.67 -14.98 -15.49
N MET A 153 15.98 -14.79 -15.60
CA MET A 153 16.64 -13.49 -15.75
C MET A 153 17.08 -13.20 -17.20
N TYR A 154 17.19 -14.22 -18.06
CA TYR A 154 17.77 -14.10 -19.39
C TYR A 154 17.03 -14.95 -20.43
N GLU A 155 16.65 -14.34 -21.56
CA GLU A 155 16.04 -15.04 -22.70
C GLU A 155 17.05 -15.85 -23.52
N ASN A 156 18.32 -15.42 -23.59
CA ASN A 156 19.41 -16.09 -24.31
C ASN A 156 20.64 -16.22 -23.39
N VAL A 157 21.13 -17.45 -23.18
CA VAL A 157 22.13 -17.81 -22.13
C VAL A 157 23.59 -17.47 -22.49
N ARG A 158 23.85 -16.71 -23.56
CA ARG A 158 25.22 -16.43 -24.09
C ARG A 158 25.99 -15.32 -23.33
N ILE A 159 25.83 -15.23 -22.02
CA ILE A 159 26.51 -14.24 -21.18
C ILE A 159 27.75 -14.90 -20.55
N SER A 160 28.89 -14.21 -20.60
CA SER A 160 30.12 -14.69 -19.96
C SER A 160 29.93 -14.83 -18.44
N ASN A 161 30.67 -15.73 -17.79
CA ASN A 161 30.53 -15.89 -16.33
C ASN A 161 30.89 -14.60 -15.57
N GLN A 162 31.89 -13.84 -16.04
CA GLN A 162 32.25 -12.55 -15.47
C GLN A 162 31.09 -11.55 -15.60
N GLU A 163 30.54 -11.38 -16.80
CA GLU A 163 29.41 -10.46 -17.02
C GLU A 163 28.17 -10.87 -16.21
N PHE A 164 27.95 -12.18 -16.04
CA PHE A 164 26.88 -12.69 -15.18
C PHE A 164 27.10 -12.33 -13.70
N THR A 165 28.31 -12.50 -13.17
CA THR A 165 28.68 -12.08 -11.80
C THR A 165 28.46 -10.57 -11.63
N GLU A 166 28.93 -9.77 -12.59
CA GLU A 166 28.81 -8.31 -12.54
C GLU A 166 27.36 -7.84 -12.57
N GLN A 167 26.55 -8.34 -13.52
CA GLN A 167 25.13 -8.03 -13.59
C GLN A 167 24.37 -8.50 -12.34
N THR A 168 24.72 -9.66 -11.79
CA THR A 168 24.11 -10.18 -10.56
C THR A 168 24.36 -9.26 -9.38
N THR A 169 25.60 -8.79 -9.20
CA THR A 169 25.96 -7.77 -8.20
C THR A 169 25.11 -6.51 -8.37
N LEU A 170 25.00 -6.00 -9.59
CA LEU A 170 24.25 -4.76 -9.86
C LEU A 170 22.75 -4.93 -9.59
N VAL A 171 22.15 -6.06 -10.00
CA VAL A 171 20.73 -6.34 -9.74
C VAL A 171 20.46 -6.51 -8.24
N ALA A 172 21.34 -7.21 -7.50
CA ALA A 172 21.23 -7.32 -6.05
C ALA A 172 21.32 -5.95 -5.36
N LEU A 173 22.18 -5.06 -5.86
CA LEU A 173 22.31 -3.69 -5.36
C LEU A 173 21.03 -2.87 -5.62
N LEU A 174 20.46 -2.97 -6.83
CA LEU A 174 19.23 -2.26 -7.19
C LEU A 174 18.01 -2.77 -6.41
N LEU A 175 17.92 -4.08 -6.17
CA LEU A 175 16.91 -4.68 -5.28
C LEU A 175 17.05 -4.18 -3.84
N THR A 176 18.27 -4.12 -3.33
CA THR A 176 18.52 -3.78 -1.92
C THR A 176 18.31 -2.30 -1.63
N TYR A 177 18.68 -1.40 -2.56
CA TYR A 177 18.74 0.04 -2.31
C TYR A 177 17.88 0.86 -3.27
N TYR A 178 18.05 0.71 -4.59
CA TYR A 178 17.42 1.59 -5.58
C TYR A 178 15.89 1.54 -5.56
N LEU A 179 15.31 0.35 -5.52
CA LEU A 179 13.84 0.18 -5.55
C LEU A 179 13.15 0.68 -4.28
N ARG A 180 13.89 0.90 -3.19
CA ARG A 180 13.36 1.51 -1.96
C ARG A 180 13.07 3.00 -2.12
N LEU A 181 13.79 3.66 -3.04
CA LEU A 181 13.71 5.11 -3.25
C LEU A 181 12.36 5.48 -3.89
N SER A 182 11.70 6.46 -3.29
CA SER A 182 10.32 6.84 -3.62
C SER A 182 10.19 7.82 -4.77
N SER A 183 11.12 8.77 -4.89
CA SER A 183 11.05 9.85 -5.87
C SER A 183 11.97 9.60 -7.07
N PHE A 184 11.61 10.18 -8.21
CA PHE A 184 12.42 10.10 -9.42
C PHE A 184 13.78 10.78 -9.22
N GLU A 185 13.79 11.94 -8.56
CA GLU A 185 14.97 12.74 -8.27
C GLU A 185 15.95 11.97 -7.36
N MET A 186 15.43 11.28 -6.35
CA MET A 186 16.22 10.41 -5.47
C MET A 186 16.81 9.22 -6.23
N ARG A 187 16.01 8.58 -7.09
CA ARG A 187 16.46 7.48 -7.95
C ARG A 187 17.56 7.94 -8.91
N GLU A 188 17.42 9.12 -9.52
CA GLU A 188 18.43 9.70 -10.42
C GLU A 188 19.72 10.06 -9.68
N SER A 189 19.61 10.76 -8.54
CA SER A 189 20.74 11.11 -7.68
C SER A 189 21.51 9.88 -7.21
N TYR A 190 20.80 8.82 -6.81
CA TYR A 190 21.42 7.54 -6.43
C TYR A 190 22.21 6.92 -7.58
N LEU A 191 21.62 6.84 -8.78
CA LEU A 191 22.31 6.29 -9.95
C LEU A 191 23.54 7.11 -10.33
N ASN A 192 23.50 8.43 -10.17
CA ASN A 192 24.65 9.29 -10.37
C ASN A 192 25.78 9.00 -9.37
N ASN A 193 25.49 8.79 -8.09
CA ASN A 193 26.49 8.40 -7.09
C ASN A 193 27.12 7.04 -7.39
N ILE A 194 26.30 6.03 -7.72
CA ILE A 194 26.79 4.72 -8.14
C ILE A 194 27.67 4.82 -9.40
N SER A 195 27.32 5.73 -10.32
CA SER A 195 28.10 5.93 -11.55
C SER A 195 29.54 6.38 -11.28
N VAL A 196 29.79 7.14 -10.20
CA VAL A 196 31.14 7.60 -9.85
C VAL A 196 32.09 6.43 -9.60
N VAL A 197 31.61 5.40 -8.89
CA VAL A 197 32.39 4.18 -8.60
C VAL A 197 32.61 3.35 -9.87
N LEU A 198 31.58 3.21 -10.71
CA LEU A 198 31.62 2.36 -11.91
C LEU A 198 32.40 2.97 -13.09
N LYS A 199 32.43 4.30 -13.23
CA LYS A 199 33.16 5.00 -14.30
C LYS A 199 34.65 4.63 -14.34
N ASN A 200 35.25 4.38 -13.18
CA ASN A 200 36.65 3.99 -13.07
C ASN A 200 36.94 2.62 -13.71
N LYS A 201 35.96 1.70 -13.72
CA LYS A 201 36.09 0.36 -14.31
C LYS A 201 35.66 0.33 -15.78
N PHE A 202 34.57 1.03 -16.13
CA PHE A 202 33.96 0.96 -17.46
C PHE A 202 34.00 2.32 -18.18
N ARG A 203 35.19 2.73 -18.61
CA ARG A 203 35.40 4.00 -19.35
C ARG A 203 34.55 4.12 -20.64
N ASN A 204 34.11 2.98 -21.19
CA ASN A 204 33.39 2.90 -22.47
C ASN A 204 31.85 2.79 -22.31
N TRP A 205 31.30 2.76 -21.09
CA TRP A 205 29.85 2.74 -20.93
C TRP A 205 29.29 4.14 -21.18
N SER A 206 28.66 4.33 -22.34
CA SER A 206 27.88 5.52 -22.67
C SER A 206 26.70 5.63 -21.72
N HIS A 207 26.91 6.38 -20.63
CA HIS A 207 25.95 6.69 -19.57
C HIS A 207 25.53 5.51 -18.66
N VAL A 208 26.32 5.27 -17.60
CA VAL A 208 26.10 4.22 -16.57
C VAL A 208 24.67 4.23 -15.96
N PRO A 209 24.06 5.37 -15.57
CA PRO A 209 22.67 5.39 -15.11
C PRO A 209 21.69 4.73 -16.07
N THR A 210 21.77 5.04 -17.37
CA THR A 210 20.92 4.45 -18.41
C THR A 210 21.17 2.94 -18.57
N PHE A 211 22.41 2.50 -18.42
CA PHE A 211 22.72 1.08 -18.42
C PHE A 211 22.04 0.36 -17.25
N LEU A 212 22.14 0.91 -16.03
CA LEU A 212 21.56 0.30 -14.83
C LEU A 212 20.03 0.22 -14.89
N THR A 213 19.37 1.27 -15.37
CA THR A 213 17.91 1.28 -15.55
C THR A 213 17.47 0.27 -16.61
N ARG A 214 18.18 0.20 -17.74
CA ARG A 214 17.91 -0.81 -18.79
C ARG A 214 18.16 -2.24 -18.29
N LEU A 215 19.21 -2.46 -17.51
CA LEU A 215 19.50 -3.76 -16.90
C LEU A 215 18.32 -4.19 -16.01
N LEU A 216 17.88 -3.32 -15.09
CA LEU A 216 16.74 -3.59 -14.23
C LEU A 216 15.46 -3.86 -15.02
N GLN A 217 15.12 -2.99 -15.97
CA GLN A 217 13.94 -3.13 -16.82
C GLN A 217 13.96 -4.44 -17.62
N LYS A 218 15.13 -4.86 -18.12
CA LYS A 218 15.30 -6.14 -18.80
C LYS A 218 15.00 -7.30 -17.87
N GLN A 219 15.53 -7.28 -16.65
CA GLN A 219 15.26 -8.33 -15.66
C GLN A 219 13.79 -8.41 -15.27
N GLN A 220 13.19 -7.25 -15.02
CA GLN A 220 11.78 -7.11 -14.72
C GLN A 220 10.90 -7.63 -15.87
N LYS A 221 11.18 -7.21 -17.11
CA LYS A 221 10.45 -7.67 -18.29
C LYS A 221 10.55 -9.19 -18.45
N ASN A 222 11.74 -9.76 -18.27
CA ASN A 222 11.94 -11.20 -18.37
C ASN A 222 11.15 -11.99 -17.33
N LEU A 223 10.98 -11.47 -16.11
CA LEU A 223 10.08 -12.06 -15.12
C LEU A 223 8.61 -11.88 -15.54
N MET A 224 8.22 -10.68 -15.99
CA MET A 224 6.84 -10.36 -16.34
C MET A 224 6.30 -11.19 -17.50
N THR A 225 7.12 -11.54 -18.49
CA THR A 225 6.71 -12.43 -19.60
C THR A 225 6.36 -13.85 -19.12
N LYS A 226 6.81 -14.22 -17.91
CA LYS A 226 6.55 -15.51 -17.27
C LYS A 226 5.36 -15.49 -16.31
N ILE A 227 4.84 -14.31 -16.00
CA ILE A 227 3.75 -14.16 -15.05
C ILE A 227 2.43 -14.13 -15.81
N LYS A 228 1.51 -15.02 -15.44
CA LYS A 228 0.13 -14.96 -15.92
C LYS A 228 -0.60 -13.87 -15.15
N LEU A 229 -1.05 -12.85 -15.87
CA LEU A 229 -1.83 -11.75 -15.32
C LEU A 229 -3.33 -12.03 -15.41
N PRO A 230 -4.13 -11.60 -14.43
CA PRO A 230 -5.58 -11.57 -14.55
C PRO A 230 -6.02 -10.68 -15.73
N PRO A 231 -7.14 -11.00 -16.39
CA PRO A 231 -7.68 -10.16 -17.46
C PRO A 231 -7.97 -8.74 -16.95
N GLY A 232 -7.70 -7.72 -17.78
CA GLY A 232 -7.87 -6.31 -17.42
C GLY A 232 -6.80 -5.74 -16.49
N THR A 233 -5.68 -6.44 -16.28
CA THR A 233 -4.55 -5.93 -15.50
C THR A 233 -3.55 -5.17 -16.38
N ALA A 234 -3.35 -3.89 -16.08
CA ALA A 234 -2.37 -3.06 -16.79
C ALA A 234 -0.95 -3.29 -16.27
N ILE A 235 0.02 -3.42 -17.19
CA ILE A 235 1.44 -3.60 -16.86
C ILE A 235 2.11 -2.22 -16.71
N ASN A 236 1.77 -1.50 -15.64
CA ASN A 236 2.39 -0.22 -15.31
C ASN A 236 3.67 -0.39 -14.49
N ARG A 237 4.45 0.70 -14.35
CA ARG A 237 5.75 0.66 -13.65
C ARG A 237 5.62 0.21 -12.19
N ALA A 238 4.60 0.69 -11.47
CA ALA A 238 4.36 0.32 -10.08
C ALA A 238 4.09 -1.18 -9.92
N LEU A 239 3.27 -1.78 -10.79
CA LEU A 239 2.98 -3.21 -10.75
C LEU A 239 4.24 -4.04 -11.03
N ILE A 240 5.05 -3.64 -12.01
CA ILE A 240 6.31 -4.30 -12.35
C ILE A 240 7.28 -4.28 -11.16
N ASP A 241 7.52 -3.09 -10.56
CA ASP A 241 8.40 -2.93 -9.40
C ASP A 241 7.89 -3.79 -8.22
N ASN A 242 6.59 -3.73 -7.92
CA ASN A 242 5.97 -4.50 -6.85
C ASN A 242 6.16 -6.01 -7.03
N ILE A 243 5.86 -6.54 -8.23
CA ILE A 243 6.00 -7.96 -8.55
C ILE A 243 7.45 -8.40 -8.44
N PHE A 244 8.39 -7.64 -9.00
CA PHE A 244 9.80 -8.00 -9.02
C PHE A 244 10.39 -8.08 -7.60
N VAL A 245 10.08 -7.09 -6.76
CA VAL A 245 10.52 -7.06 -5.36
C VAL A 245 9.83 -8.16 -4.55
N LEU A 246 8.52 -8.35 -4.69
CA LEU A 246 7.79 -9.42 -4.00
C LEU A 246 8.34 -10.80 -4.34
N PHE A 247 8.58 -11.06 -5.63
CA PHE A 247 9.17 -12.32 -6.09
C PHE A 247 10.53 -12.58 -5.43
N ALA A 248 11.44 -11.60 -5.47
CA ALA A 248 12.76 -11.73 -4.86
C ALA A 248 12.66 -11.88 -3.32
N CYS A 249 11.87 -11.05 -2.65
CA CYS A 249 11.79 -11.02 -1.18
C CYS A 249 11.16 -12.29 -0.60
N ILE A 250 10.02 -12.74 -1.15
CA ILE A 250 9.31 -13.92 -0.65
C ILE A 250 10.20 -15.15 -0.78
N LEU A 251 10.78 -15.41 -1.96
CA LEU A 251 11.63 -16.58 -2.19
C LEU A 251 12.89 -16.58 -1.33
N ASN A 252 13.38 -15.38 -0.99
CA ASN A 252 14.50 -15.22 -0.08
C ASN A 252 14.10 -15.13 1.40
N ARG A 253 12.82 -15.23 1.78
CA ARG A 253 12.37 -14.98 3.17
C ARG A 253 12.88 -13.65 3.74
N ILE A 254 13.04 -12.65 2.89
CA ILE A 254 13.36 -11.28 3.29
C ILE A 254 12.00 -10.60 3.53
N PRO A 255 11.70 -10.19 4.76
CA PRO A 255 10.45 -9.50 5.05
C PRO A 255 10.34 -8.22 4.23
N VAL A 256 9.21 -7.99 3.57
CA VAL A 256 8.99 -6.82 2.71
C VAL A 256 7.74 -6.07 3.12
N ILE A 257 7.77 -4.74 3.06
CA ILE A 257 6.59 -3.89 3.25
C ILE A 257 6.40 -3.00 2.03
N LEU A 258 5.22 -3.09 1.41
CA LEU A 258 4.80 -2.25 0.30
C LEU A 258 4.00 -1.08 0.84
N CYS A 259 4.48 0.13 0.57
CA CYS A 259 3.80 1.36 0.99
C CYS A 259 3.52 2.24 -0.22
N GLY A 260 2.29 2.73 -0.31
CA GLY A 260 1.90 3.65 -1.39
C GLY A 260 0.43 4.02 -1.27
N LYS A 261 -0.05 4.92 -2.12
CA LYS A 261 -1.44 5.37 -2.10
C LYS A 261 -2.43 4.23 -2.44
N PRO A 262 -3.70 4.33 -2.03
CA PRO A 262 -4.75 3.40 -2.44
C PRO A 262 -4.82 3.32 -3.98
N GLY A 263 -4.89 2.10 -4.51
CA GLY A 263 -4.86 1.87 -5.96
C GLY A 263 -3.47 1.72 -6.57
N SER A 264 -2.37 1.81 -5.80
CA SER A 264 -0.99 1.60 -6.28
C SER A 264 -0.62 0.13 -6.54
N SER A 265 -1.60 -0.73 -6.88
CA SER A 265 -1.42 -2.13 -7.27
C SER A 265 -0.70 -3.05 -6.26
N LYS A 266 -0.74 -2.73 -4.96
CA LYS A 266 -0.06 -3.51 -3.89
C LYS A 266 -0.67 -4.90 -3.70
N THR A 267 -1.92 -4.95 -3.28
CA THR A 267 -2.68 -6.19 -3.03
C THR A 267 -2.79 -7.02 -4.31
N LEU A 268 -2.95 -6.36 -5.46
CA LEU A 268 -2.95 -7.03 -6.77
C LEU A 268 -1.63 -7.75 -7.06
N ALA A 269 -0.48 -7.11 -6.83
CA ALA A 269 0.82 -7.73 -7.03
C ALA A 269 1.04 -8.96 -6.13
N VAL A 270 0.61 -8.88 -4.86
CA VAL A 270 0.66 -10.03 -3.93
C VAL A 270 -0.17 -11.19 -4.45
N ASN A 271 -1.42 -10.93 -4.85
CA ASN A 271 -2.31 -11.96 -5.40
C ASN A 271 -1.76 -12.57 -6.70
N ILE A 272 -1.12 -11.77 -7.56
CA ILE A 272 -0.48 -12.28 -8.79
C ILE A 272 0.64 -13.26 -8.45
N ILE A 273 1.52 -12.91 -7.50
CA ILE A 273 2.62 -13.79 -7.08
C ILE A 273 2.09 -15.09 -6.48
N LEU A 274 1.14 -15.00 -5.53
CA LEU A 274 0.53 -16.18 -4.90
C LEU A 274 -0.17 -17.09 -5.91
N ASN A 275 -0.81 -16.51 -6.93
CA ASN A 275 -1.49 -17.28 -7.96
C ASN A 275 -0.56 -17.94 -8.98
N ASN A 276 0.65 -17.38 -9.19
CA ASN A 276 1.62 -17.91 -10.14
C ASN A 276 2.59 -18.91 -9.50
N LEU A 277 2.94 -18.76 -8.23
CA LEU A 277 3.89 -19.61 -7.51
C LEU A 277 3.17 -20.69 -6.70
N LYS A 278 2.71 -21.73 -7.40
CA LYS A 278 2.01 -22.89 -6.82
C LYS A 278 2.86 -24.16 -6.88
N GLY A 279 4.19 -24.02 -6.90
CA GLY A 279 5.13 -25.12 -7.09
C GLY A 279 4.81 -25.94 -8.35
N LYS A 280 4.69 -27.25 -8.22
CA LYS A 280 4.39 -28.18 -9.33
C LYS A 280 3.02 -27.93 -9.98
N ARG A 281 2.10 -27.23 -9.31
CA ARG A 281 0.77 -26.86 -9.84
C ARG A 281 0.78 -25.53 -10.61
N SER A 282 1.94 -24.88 -10.74
CA SER A 282 2.05 -23.62 -11.48
C SER A 282 1.77 -23.84 -12.98
N ASN A 283 1.17 -22.85 -13.64
CA ASN A 283 0.91 -22.92 -15.08
C ASN A 283 2.19 -22.92 -15.92
N GLN A 284 3.24 -22.27 -15.41
CA GLN A 284 4.54 -22.22 -16.08
C GLN A 284 5.49 -23.28 -15.50
N LYS A 285 6.11 -24.06 -16.39
CA LYS A 285 7.07 -25.11 -16.02
C LYS A 285 8.26 -24.58 -15.23
N LEU A 286 8.72 -23.36 -15.53
CA LEU A 286 9.86 -22.77 -14.83
C LEU A 286 9.58 -22.56 -13.33
N PHE A 287 8.34 -22.21 -12.98
CA PHE A 287 7.92 -22.07 -11.58
C PHE A 287 7.75 -23.42 -10.84
N HIS A 288 7.82 -24.57 -11.52
CA HIS A 288 7.81 -25.88 -10.86
C HIS A 288 9.07 -26.12 -10.02
N THR A 289 10.15 -25.40 -10.32
CA THR A 289 11.41 -25.43 -9.57
C THR A 289 11.37 -24.59 -8.29
N LEU A 290 10.32 -23.78 -8.11
CA LEU A 290 10.13 -22.89 -6.98
C LEU A 290 9.12 -23.49 -5.99
N PRO A 291 9.12 -23.04 -4.71
CA PRO A 291 8.16 -23.54 -3.73
C PRO A 291 6.71 -23.13 -4.04
N GLU A 292 5.76 -23.93 -3.57
CA GLU A 292 4.35 -23.58 -3.46
C GLU A 292 4.15 -22.59 -2.31
N LEU A 293 3.62 -21.41 -2.62
CA LEU A 293 3.33 -20.40 -1.62
C LEU A 293 1.99 -20.67 -0.94
N VAL A 294 1.99 -20.73 0.39
CA VAL A 294 0.76 -20.94 1.18
C VAL A 294 0.49 -19.68 2.01
N PRO A 295 -0.47 -18.83 1.59
CA PRO A 295 -0.73 -17.56 2.25
C PRO A 295 -1.49 -17.73 3.57
N SER A 296 -1.03 -17.05 4.61
CA SER A 296 -1.75 -16.77 5.85
C SER A 296 -2.02 -15.26 5.91
N SER A 297 -3.20 -14.85 5.47
CA SER A 297 -3.56 -13.43 5.40
C SER A 297 -4.17 -12.92 6.71
N TYR A 298 -3.81 -11.69 7.08
CA TYR A 298 -4.36 -10.96 8.21
C TYR A 298 -4.51 -9.49 7.86
N GLN A 299 -5.58 -8.87 8.33
CA GLN A 299 -5.87 -7.45 8.08
C GLN A 299 -5.67 -6.67 9.37
N GLY A 300 -4.84 -5.63 9.30
CA GLY A 300 -4.57 -4.71 10.39
C GLY A 300 -5.76 -3.82 10.70
N SER A 301 -5.89 -3.47 11.98
CA SER A 301 -6.88 -2.53 12.50
C SER A 301 -6.30 -1.78 13.70
N GLN A 302 -6.94 -0.67 14.09
CA GLN A 302 -6.55 0.09 15.28
C GLN A 302 -6.75 -0.71 16.59
N ASN A 303 -7.53 -1.80 16.56
CA ASN A 303 -7.78 -2.67 17.71
C ASN A 303 -6.86 -3.91 17.73
N CYS A 304 -5.91 -4.00 16.80
CA CYS A 304 -5.01 -5.15 16.68
C CYS A 304 -4.14 -5.31 17.95
N THR A 305 -4.08 -6.51 18.51
CA THR A 305 -3.26 -6.82 19.69
C THR A 305 -2.02 -7.65 19.34
N SER A 306 -1.05 -7.70 20.26
CA SER A 306 0.14 -8.56 20.08
C SER A 306 -0.24 -10.05 19.96
N GLU A 307 -1.27 -10.51 20.68
CA GLU A 307 -1.73 -11.90 20.63
C GLU A 307 -2.27 -12.27 19.24
N ASN A 308 -2.98 -11.36 18.57
CA ASN A 308 -3.46 -11.57 17.21
C ASN A 308 -2.30 -11.85 16.24
N VAL A 309 -1.24 -11.04 16.34
CA VAL A 309 -0.04 -11.18 15.52
C VAL A 309 0.67 -12.49 15.84
N ILE A 310 0.80 -12.86 17.12
CA ILE A 310 1.41 -14.13 17.52
C ILE A 310 0.64 -15.32 16.92
N LYS A 311 -0.69 -15.36 17.05
CA LYS A 311 -1.54 -16.42 16.47
C LYS A 311 -1.41 -16.51 14.94
N LEU A 312 -1.17 -15.40 14.25
CA LEU A 312 -0.89 -15.39 12.82
C LEU A 312 0.42 -16.13 12.49
N PHE A 313 1.48 -15.87 13.25
CA PHE A 313 2.76 -16.58 13.09
C PHE A 313 2.63 -18.07 13.45
N GLU A 314 1.91 -18.40 14.52
CA GLU A 314 1.66 -19.81 14.91
C GLU A 314 0.90 -20.58 13.81
N ARG A 315 -0.07 -19.94 13.14
CA ARG A 315 -0.75 -20.54 11.99
C ARG A 315 0.20 -20.81 10.83
N ALA A 316 1.12 -19.89 10.55
CA ALA A 316 2.14 -20.08 9.52
C ALA A 316 3.15 -21.18 9.90
N GLU A 317 3.51 -21.27 11.19
CA GLU A 317 4.45 -22.26 11.74
C GLU A 317 3.93 -23.69 11.57
N LYS A 318 2.62 -23.90 11.75
CA LYS A 318 1.97 -25.21 11.51
C LYS A 318 2.21 -25.78 10.12
N TYR A 319 2.41 -24.94 9.10
CA TYR A 319 2.72 -25.42 7.76
C TYR A 319 4.18 -25.86 7.59
N LEU A 320 5.09 -25.36 8.43
CA LEU A 320 6.50 -25.78 8.45
C LEU A 320 6.70 -27.12 9.17
N ASP A 321 5.87 -27.40 10.16
CA ASP A 321 5.99 -28.60 11.01
C ASP A 321 5.39 -29.86 10.37
N ILE A 322 4.72 -29.73 9.22
CA ILE A 322 4.22 -30.88 8.44
C ILE A 322 5.42 -31.57 7.79
N GLU A 323 5.91 -32.63 8.42
CA GLU A 323 6.97 -33.50 7.89
C GLU A 323 6.63 -33.96 6.47
N ASN A 324 7.57 -33.77 5.53
CA ASN A 324 7.56 -34.12 4.08
C ASN A 324 7.32 -33.01 3.04
N ASN A 325 7.20 -31.72 3.39
CA ASN A 325 6.95 -30.67 2.39
C ASN A 325 8.04 -29.58 2.32
N SER A 326 9.28 -29.95 1.96
CA SER A 326 10.34 -28.97 1.60
C SER A 326 9.96 -28.04 0.44
N ASP A 327 8.94 -28.44 -0.34
CA ASP A 327 8.43 -27.73 -1.50
C ASP A 327 7.43 -26.61 -1.11
N ILE A 328 7.07 -26.45 0.16
CA ILE A 328 6.11 -25.42 0.62
C ILE A 328 6.83 -24.26 1.29
N LEU A 329 6.38 -23.04 0.98
CA LEU A 329 6.79 -21.83 1.67
C LEU A 329 5.55 -21.10 2.24
N PRO A 330 5.34 -21.09 3.56
CA PRO A 330 4.29 -20.30 4.18
C PRO A 330 4.59 -18.81 4.05
N VAL A 331 3.59 -18.04 3.63
CA VAL A 331 3.70 -16.59 3.40
C VAL A 331 2.69 -15.86 4.26
N ILE A 332 3.15 -15.02 5.17
CA ILE A 332 2.29 -14.13 5.95
C ILE A 332 2.01 -12.88 5.11
N VAL A 333 0.74 -12.59 4.87
CA VAL A 333 0.29 -11.38 4.19
C VAL A 333 -0.46 -10.51 5.20
N PHE A 334 0.19 -9.44 5.64
CA PHE A 334 -0.35 -8.49 6.62
C PHE A 334 -0.85 -7.26 5.88
N ASP A 335 -2.12 -7.25 5.52
CA ASP A 335 -2.76 -6.10 4.86
C ASP A 335 -3.07 -4.99 5.87
N GLU A 336 -3.04 -3.73 5.44
CA GLU A 336 -3.23 -2.55 6.28
C GLU A 336 -2.39 -2.54 7.58
N ILE A 337 -1.14 -2.99 7.51
CA ILE A 337 -0.23 -3.05 8.67
C ILE A 337 -0.03 -1.69 9.35
N GLY A 338 -0.14 -0.59 8.60
CA GLY A 338 -0.04 0.76 9.18
C GLY A 338 -1.22 1.13 10.09
N LEU A 339 -2.41 0.53 9.95
CA LEU A 339 -3.49 0.70 10.92
C LEU A 339 -3.15 0.04 12.25
N ALA A 340 -2.49 -1.12 12.20
CA ALA A 340 -2.03 -1.82 13.41
C ALA A 340 -0.93 -1.04 14.15
N GLU A 341 -0.17 -0.18 13.46
CA GLU A 341 0.78 0.74 14.11
C GLU A 341 0.07 1.83 14.92
N LEU A 342 -1.14 2.24 14.50
CA LEU A 342 -1.97 3.20 15.23
C LEU A 342 -2.72 2.56 16.40
N SER A 343 -2.49 1.28 16.70
CA SER A 343 -3.10 0.64 17.86
C SER A 343 -2.43 1.03 19.16
N SER A 344 -3.23 1.30 20.19
CA SER A 344 -2.77 1.52 21.56
C SER A 344 -2.04 0.30 22.15
N HIS A 345 -2.28 -0.91 21.62
CA HIS A 345 -1.67 -2.15 22.09
C HIS A 345 -0.25 -2.40 21.55
N ASN A 346 0.25 -1.53 20.65
CA ASN A 346 1.57 -1.65 20.01
C ASN A 346 1.89 -3.08 19.48
N PRO A 347 0.99 -3.69 18.68
CA PRO A 347 1.04 -5.10 18.29
C PRO A 347 2.26 -5.46 17.44
N LEU A 348 2.82 -4.48 16.72
CA LEU A 348 3.92 -4.70 15.78
C LEU A 348 5.27 -4.94 16.48
N LYS A 349 5.37 -4.77 17.81
CA LYS A 349 6.59 -5.10 18.56
C LYS A 349 6.97 -6.58 18.42
N VAL A 350 5.98 -7.47 18.24
CA VAL A 350 6.18 -8.91 18.00
C VAL A 350 7.09 -9.16 16.79
N LEU A 351 7.00 -8.31 15.76
CA LEU A 351 7.77 -8.43 14.52
C LEU A 351 9.28 -8.35 14.74
N HIS A 352 9.74 -7.68 15.81
CA HIS A 352 11.17 -7.53 16.09
C HIS A 352 11.88 -8.86 16.29
N SER A 353 11.21 -9.84 16.87
CA SER A 353 11.79 -11.17 17.11
C SER A 353 11.58 -12.13 15.93
N LYS A 354 10.48 -11.94 15.18
CA LYS A 354 10.05 -12.88 14.14
C LYS A 354 10.60 -12.56 12.74
N LEU A 355 11.03 -11.32 12.48
CA LEU A 355 11.43 -10.83 11.15
C LEU A 355 12.93 -10.51 11.03
N GLU A 356 13.78 -10.99 11.92
CA GLU A 356 15.23 -10.83 11.74
C GLU A 356 15.70 -11.64 10.53
N ILE A 357 16.54 -11.04 9.68
CA ILE A 357 16.89 -11.62 8.38
C ILE A 357 17.55 -13.00 8.49
N GLU A 358 18.31 -13.22 9.56
CA GLU A 358 19.05 -14.47 9.78
C GLU A 358 18.15 -15.62 10.24
N THR A 359 17.05 -15.31 10.93
CA THR A 359 16.17 -16.30 11.56
C THR A 359 14.79 -16.40 10.90
N CYS A 360 14.45 -15.51 9.97
CA CYS A 360 13.14 -15.49 9.32
C CYS A 360 12.90 -16.79 8.52
N ARG A 361 11.90 -17.57 8.96
CA ARG A 361 11.51 -18.86 8.37
C ARG A 361 10.40 -18.74 7.31
N TYR A 362 9.73 -17.59 7.24
CA TYR A 362 8.51 -17.37 6.46
C TYR A 362 8.75 -16.37 5.32
N GLY A 363 7.92 -16.41 4.28
CA GLY A 363 7.69 -15.21 3.49
C GLY A 363 6.87 -14.21 4.31
N PHE A 364 7.26 -12.94 4.36
CA PHE A 364 6.46 -11.92 5.06
C PHE A 364 6.26 -10.72 4.13
N VAL A 365 4.99 -10.35 3.96
CA VAL A 365 4.57 -9.20 3.15
C VAL A 365 3.65 -8.33 3.97
N GLY A 366 4.07 -7.12 4.29
CA GLY A 366 3.20 -6.07 4.83
C GLY A 366 2.70 -5.16 3.72
N ILE A 367 1.43 -4.76 3.76
CA ILE A 367 0.86 -3.75 2.87
C ILE A 367 0.39 -2.58 3.73
N SER A 368 0.78 -1.37 3.35
CA SER A 368 0.39 -0.16 4.06
C SER A 368 0.06 0.98 3.11
N ASN A 369 -0.84 1.86 3.53
CA ASN A 369 -1.04 3.15 2.89
C ASN A 369 -0.18 4.25 3.53
N TRP A 370 0.43 3.99 4.70
CA TRP A 370 1.25 4.95 5.44
C TRP A 370 2.66 4.39 5.68
N CYS A 371 3.64 5.28 5.71
CA CYS A 371 4.99 4.90 6.13
C CYS A 371 4.99 4.49 7.62
N LEU A 372 5.66 3.38 7.92
CA LEU A 372 5.86 2.90 9.29
C LEU A 372 7.02 3.63 9.96
N ASP A 373 7.17 3.51 11.27
CA ASP A 373 8.32 4.07 11.96
C ASP A 373 9.66 3.39 11.57
N ALA A 374 10.76 4.12 11.76
CA ALA A 374 12.10 3.67 11.37
C ALA A 374 12.57 2.40 12.12
N ALA A 375 12.11 2.18 13.35
CA ALA A 375 12.51 1.03 14.15
C ALA A 375 11.96 -0.30 13.58
N LYS A 376 10.76 -0.28 12.99
CA LYS A 376 10.21 -1.43 12.25
C LYS A 376 10.81 -1.53 10.84
N MET A 377 11.03 -0.39 10.17
CA MET A 377 11.55 -0.37 8.79
C MET A 377 12.93 -1.02 8.65
N ASN A 378 13.82 -0.90 9.63
CA ASN A 378 15.15 -1.51 9.55
C ASN A 378 15.17 -3.03 9.39
N ARG A 379 14.12 -3.73 9.81
CA ARG A 379 14.04 -5.20 9.75
C ARG A 379 13.44 -5.71 8.44
N VAL A 380 12.72 -4.85 7.72
CA VAL A 380 12.07 -5.18 6.46
C VAL A 380 12.78 -4.49 5.30
N LEU A 381 12.65 -5.05 4.10
CA LEU A 381 12.87 -4.28 2.89
C LEU A 381 11.62 -3.43 2.64
N TYR A 382 11.78 -2.11 2.61
CA TYR A 382 10.68 -1.19 2.39
C TYR A 382 10.59 -0.80 0.90
N LEU A 383 9.46 -1.08 0.27
CA LEU A 383 9.18 -0.69 -1.10
C LEU A 383 8.19 0.49 -1.13
N SER A 384 8.64 1.63 -1.64
CA SER A 384 7.76 2.74 -1.98
C SER A 384 7.15 2.51 -3.36
N CYS A 385 5.84 2.27 -3.42
CA CYS A 385 5.11 2.23 -4.68
C CYS A 385 5.01 3.65 -5.24
N ALA A 386 5.66 3.88 -6.38
CA ALA A 386 5.66 5.18 -7.04
C ALA A 386 4.25 5.60 -7.44
N ASP A 387 3.98 6.91 -7.35
CA ASP A 387 2.78 7.49 -7.94
C ASP A 387 2.84 7.36 -9.48
N PRO A 388 1.70 7.09 -10.14
CA PRO A 388 1.69 6.90 -11.58
C PRO A 388 1.96 8.23 -12.31
N ASN A 389 2.74 8.16 -13.38
CA ASN A 389 2.85 9.28 -14.33
C ASN A 389 1.70 9.23 -15.35
N VAL A 390 1.67 10.20 -16.26
CA VAL A 390 0.62 10.27 -17.29
C VAL A 390 0.60 9.03 -18.20
N ASP A 391 1.76 8.44 -18.49
CA ASP A 391 1.85 7.22 -19.32
C ASP A 391 1.31 5.99 -18.57
N ASP A 392 1.61 5.86 -17.27
CA ASP A 392 1.07 4.80 -16.41
C ASP A 392 -0.46 4.90 -16.33
N LEU A 393 -0.99 6.13 -16.18
CA LEU A 393 -2.42 6.39 -16.15
C LEU A 393 -3.08 6.02 -17.49
N ARG A 394 -2.50 6.46 -18.61
CA ARG A 394 -2.97 6.12 -19.96
C ARG A 394 -3.01 4.62 -20.18
N LEU A 395 -1.89 3.92 -19.94
CA LEU A 395 -1.79 2.47 -20.11
C LEU A 395 -2.81 1.73 -19.23
N THR A 396 -3.00 2.20 -18.00
CA THR A 396 -3.99 1.62 -17.08
C THR A 396 -5.40 1.80 -17.63
N ALA A 397 -5.74 3.00 -18.09
CA ALA A 397 -7.05 3.29 -18.63
C ALA A 397 -7.34 2.53 -19.94
N GLU A 398 -6.37 2.44 -20.86
CA GLU A 398 -6.47 1.65 -22.10
C GLU A 398 -6.72 0.16 -21.82
N THR A 399 -6.04 -0.39 -20.80
CA THR A 399 -6.22 -1.80 -20.41
C THR A 399 -7.60 -2.03 -19.80
N ILE A 400 -8.07 -1.13 -18.93
CA ILE A 400 -9.42 -1.18 -18.36
C ILE A 400 -10.46 -1.14 -19.49
N ALA A 401 -10.35 -0.17 -20.40
CA ALA A 401 -11.26 -0.01 -21.53
C ALA A 401 -11.29 -1.27 -22.42
N SER A 402 -10.12 -1.78 -22.80
CA SER A 402 -10.01 -2.99 -23.63
C SER A 402 -10.63 -4.22 -22.97
N SER A 403 -10.47 -4.37 -21.65
CA SER A 403 -11.03 -5.51 -20.91
C SER A 403 -12.55 -5.49 -20.81
N LEU A 404 -13.14 -4.30 -20.70
CA LEU A 404 -14.59 -4.13 -20.68
C LEU A 404 -15.19 -4.34 -22.07
N LEU A 405 -14.52 -3.81 -23.11
CA LEU A 405 -14.93 -4.01 -24.51
C LEU A 405 -14.91 -5.47 -24.93
N ALA A 406 -13.90 -6.24 -24.52
CA ALA A 406 -13.81 -7.68 -24.80
C ALA A 406 -14.99 -8.49 -24.24
N ASN A 407 -15.64 -8.01 -23.17
CA ASN A 407 -16.82 -8.62 -22.58
C ASN A 407 -18.13 -8.15 -23.23
N SER A 408 -18.07 -7.18 -24.15
CA SER A 408 -19.22 -6.60 -24.86
C SER A 408 -19.27 -7.07 -26.32
N ASN A 409 -20.47 -7.26 -26.87
CA ASN A 409 -20.64 -7.66 -28.27
C ASN A 409 -20.37 -6.52 -29.30
N ARG A 410 -19.87 -5.35 -28.87
CA ARG A 410 -19.54 -4.23 -29.77
C ARG A 410 -18.12 -4.37 -30.30
N THR A 411 -17.97 -4.21 -31.62
CA THR A 411 -16.70 -4.25 -32.36
C THR A 411 -16.06 -2.87 -32.57
N MET A 412 -16.77 -1.78 -32.24
CA MET A 412 -16.22 -0.44 -32.42
C MET A 412 -15.22 -0.09 -31.31
N PRO A 413 -13.97 0.26 -31.65
CA PRO A 413 -13.00 0.72 -30.67
C PRO A 413 -13.47 2.07 -30.10
N ILE A 414 -13.48 2.20 -28.78
CA ILE A 414 -13.56 3.52 -28.13
C ILE A 414 -12.44 4.38 -28.71
N ASP A 415 -12.72 5.65 -28.99
CA ASP A 415 -11.68 6.57 -29.40
C ASP A 415 -10.62 6.67 -28.29
N ASN A 416 -9.44 6.11 -28.57
CA ASN A 416 -8.30 6.11 -27.67
C ASN A 416 -7.87 7.54 -27.30
N SER A 417 -8.26 8.55 -28.09
CA SER A 417 -8.06 9.96 -27.76
C SER A 417 -8.75 10.35 -26.46
N ILE A 418 -9.99 9.88 -26.21
CA ILE A 418 -10.75 10.19 -24.99
C ILE A 418 -10.00 9.68 -23.77
N VAL A 419 -9.56 8.42 -23.81
CA VAL A 419 -8.83 7.77 -22.71
C VAL A 419 -7.52 8.51 -22.41
N LYS A 420 -6.77 8.86 -23.47
CA LYS A 420 -5.52 9.61 -23.35
C LYS A 420 -5.74 11.01 -22.76
N ASN A 421 -6.77 11.72 -23.21
CA ASN A 421 -7.07 13.08 -22.77
C ASN A 421 -7.57 13.09 -21.31
N LEU A 422 -8.33 12.07 -20.89
CA LEU A 422 -8.73 11.89 -19.49
C LEU A 422 -7.53 11.60 -18.58
N ALA A 423 -6.58 10.77 -19.02
CA ALA A 423 -5.37 10.50 -18.26
C ALA A 423 -4.52 11.77 -18.07
N ALA A 424 -4.40 12.61 -19.10
CA ALA A 424 -3.71 13.90 -19.02
C ALA A 424 -4.44 14.88 -18.09
N ALA A 425 -5.75 15.06 -18.25
CA ALA A 425 -6.55 15.94 -17.40
C ALA A 425 -6.50 15.53 -15.92
N TYR A 426 -6.59 14.22 -15.63
CA TYR A 426 -6.45 13.71 -14.26
C TYR A 426 -5.05 13.92 -13.69
N PHE A 427 -4.00 13.76 -14.50
CA PHE A 427 -2.64 14.02 -14.05
C PHE A 427 -2.41 15.49 -13.67
N ASP A 428 -3.01 16.42 -14.41
CA ASP A 428 -3.00 17.85 -14.07
C ASP A 428 -3.78 18.15 -12.80
N LEU A 429 -4.97 17.54 -12.63
CA LEU A 429 -5.75 17.65 -11.40
C LEU A 429 -4.94 17.16 -10.20
N TYR A 430 -4.28 16.01 -10.36
CA TYR A 430 -3.44 15.42 -9.33
C TYR A 430 -2.31 16.35 -8.90
N LYS A 431 -1.61 16.98 -9.85
CA LYS A 431 -0.59 18.00 -9.54
C LYS A 431 -1.18 19.19 -8.81
N HIS A 432 -2.25 19.76 -9.34
CA HIS A 432 -2.90 20.96 -8.80
C HIS A 432 -3.40 20.77 -7.37
N ILE A 433 -4.00 19.61 -7.07
CA ILE A 433 -4.49 19.28 -5.73
C ILE A 433 -3.35 19.00 -4.75
N ASN A 434 -2.24 18.40 -5.20
CA ASN A 434 -1.10 18.14 -4.31
C ASN A 434 -0.39 19.41 -3.84
N GLU A 435 -0.51 20.51 -4.59
CA GLU A 435 -0.04 21.84 -4.19
C GLU A 435 -0.94 22.50 -3.11
N GLN A 436 -2.15 21.96 -2.89
CA GLN A 436 -3.13 22.49 -1.95
C GLN A 436 -3.34 21.56 -0.75
N PRO A 437 -2.77 21.86 0.43
CA PRO A 437 -2.85 21.00 1.60
C PRO A 437 -4.26 20.59 2.01
N LYS A 438 -5.25 21.48 1.80
CA LYS A 438 -6.66 21.25 2.13
C LYS A 438 -7.30 20.10 1.34
N TYR A 439 -6.89 19.91 0.09
CA TYR A 439 -7.51 18.93 -0.83
C TYR A 439 -6.59 17.75 -1.13
N LYS A 440 -5.37 17.75 -0.59
CA LYS A 440 -4.37 16.71 -0.84
C LYS A 440 -4.94 15.31 -0.54
N ASN A 441 -4.87 14.41 -1.52
CA ASN A 441 -5.41 13.04 -1.50
C ASN A 441 -6.95 12.93 -1.40
N TYR A 442 -7.71 14.02 -1.61
CA TYR A 442 -9.18 13.97 -1.63
C TYR A 442 -9.72 13.09 -2.78
N PHE A 443 -9.14 13.25 -3.98
CA PHE A 443 -9.30 12.33 -5.09
C PHE A 443 -8.06 11.46 -5.26
N GLY A 444 -8.26 10.26 -5.80
CA GLY A 444 -7.21 9.29 -6.01
C GLY A 444 -7.52 8.31 -7.13
N LEU A 445 -6.67 7.29 -7.24
CA LEU A 445 -6.67 6.39 -8.40
C LEU A 445 -7.98 5.60 -8.55
N ARG A 446 -8.71 5.39 -7.45
CA ARG A 446 -10.01 4.71 -7.50
C ARG A 446 -11.10 5.57 -8.13
N ASP A 447 -11.06 6.89 -7.94
CA ASP A 447 -11.93 7.81 -8.67
C ASP A 447 -11.62 7.74 -10.17
N PHE A 448 -10.34 7.78 -10.53
CA PHE A 448 -9.90 7.67 -11.92
C PHE A 448 -10.31 6.33 -12.56
N TYR A 449 -10.10 5.20 -11.88
CA TYR A 449 -10.51 3.89 -12.41
C TYR A 449 -12.02 3.79 -12.57
N SER A 450 -12.79 4.36 -11.64
CA SER A 450 -14.26 4.38 -11.71
C SER A 450 -14.75 5.26 -12.85
N LEU A 451 -14.11 6.42 -13.07
CA LEU A 451 -14.34 7.28 -14.23
C LEU A 451 -14.14 6.52 -15.54
N ILE A 452 -13.01 5.85 -15.72
CA ILE A 452 -12.75 5.12 -16.98
C ILE A 452 -13.78 4.01 -17.18
N LYS A 453 -14.10 3.23 -16.14
CA LYS A 453 -15.14 2.18 -16.23
C LYS A 453 -16.50 2.77 -16.60
N GLY A 454 -16.89 3.86 -15.95
CA GLY A 454 -18.17 4.54 -16.19
C GLY A 454 -18.26 5.12 -17.61
N VAL A 455 -17.21 5.79 -18.07
CA VAL A 455 -17.13 6.32 -19.45
C VAL A 455 -17.24 5.18 -20.46
N VAL A 456 -16.46 4.12 -20.30
CA VAL A 456 -16.49 2.96 -21.21
C VAL A 456 -17.90 2.34 -21.26
N ASN A 457 -18.53 2.11 -20.11
CA ASN A 457 -19.87 1.54 -20.03
C ASN A 457 -20.93 2.45 -20.68
N ASP A 458 -20.83 3.76 -20.51
CA ASP A 458 -21.74 4.71 -21.14
C ASP A 458 -21.53 4.79 -22.66
N LEU A 459 -20.27 4.78 -23.11
CA LEU A 459 -19.92 4.79 -24.54
C LEU A 459 -20.34 3.50 -25.26
N ILE A 460 -20.31 2.35 -24.59
CA ILE A 460 -20.84 1.09 -25.14
C ILE A 460 -22.34 1.22 -25.47
N ASN A 461 -23.07 2.12 -24.79
CA ASN A 461 -24.49 2.35 -25.03
C ASN A 461 -24.76 3.61 -25.89
N ALA A 462 -23.77 4.47 -26.10
CA ALA A 462 -23.89 5.68 -26.91
C ALA A 462 -24.00 5.36 -28.41
N SER A 463 -24.72 6.21 -29.14
CA SER A 463 -25.01 6.09 -30.57
C SER A 463 -24.33 7.19 -31.41
N THR A 464 -23.98 8.34 -30.82
CA THR A 464 -23.38 9.48 -31.52
C THR A 464 -22.10 10.02 -30.85
N GLU A 465 -21.30 10.80 -31.58
CA GLU A 465 -20.08 11.43 -31.04
C GLU A 465 -20.41 12.51 -30.00
N GLN A 466 -21.45 13.30 -30.22
CA GLN A 466 -21.91 14.30 -29.24
C GLN A 466 -22.36 13.64 -27.93
N GLU A 467 -23.03 12.48 -28.01
CA GLU A 467 -23.32 11.66 -26.83
C GLU A 467 -22.05 11.20 -26.10
N SER A 468 -20.92 11.03 -26.80
CA SER A 468 -19.66 10.59 -26.18
C SER A 468 -19.12 11.65 -25.23
N TYR A 469 -19.13 12.92 -25.64
CA TYR A 469 -18.72 14.05 -24.80
C TYR A 469 -19.68 14.27 -23.62
N ALA A 470 -20.99 14.15 -23.84
CA ALA A 470 -21.98 14.20 -22.77
C ALA A 470 -21.78 13.07 -21.75
N CYS A 471 -21.42 11.86 -22.20
CA CYS A 471 -21.07 10.73 -21.32
C CYS A 471 -19.82 11.04 -20.49
N VAL A 472 -18.78 11.63 -21.09
CA VAL A 472 -17.59 12.07 -20.36
C VAL A 472 -17.95 13.13 -19.31
N ARG A 473 -18.68 14.19 -19.69
CA ARG A 473 -19.11 15.26 -18.77
C ARG A 473 -19.86 14.71 -17.55
N ARG A 474 -20.78 13.77 -17.81
CA ARG A 474 -21.57 13.08 -16.77
C ARG A 474 -20.70 12.27 -15.83
N GLN A 475 -19.79 11.47 -16.37
CA GLN A 475 -18.93 10.60 -15.56
C GLN A 475 -17.88 11.38 -14.76
N LEU A 476 -17.45 12.54 -15.25
CA LEU A 476 -16.65 13.48 -14.47
C LEU A 476 -17.42 14.02 -13.26
N ALA A 477 -18.70 14.38 -13.42
CA ALA A 477 -19.53 14.83 -12.31
C ALA A 477 -19.77 13.70 -11.28
N ILE A 478 -20.00 12.46 -11.72
CA ILE A 478 -20.21 11.32 -10.81
C ILE A 478 -18.96 11.04 -9.97
N ASN A 479 -17.77 11.09 -10.57
CA ASN A 479 -16.54 10.60 -9.92
C ASN A 479 -15.71 11.69 -9.24
N PHE A 480 -15.88 12.97 -9.60
CA PHE A 480 -15.02 14.07 -9.18
C PHE A 480 -15.77 15.27 -8.60
N ASP A 481 -16.93 15.02 -7.99
CA ASP A 481 -17.67 16.00 -7.20
C ASP A 481 -17.20 16.02 -5.72
N GLY A 482 -17.60 17.06 -4.97
CA GLY A 482 -17.21 17.28 -3.59
C GLY A 482 -16.79 18.72 -3.26
N ILE A 483 -16.10 18.91 -2.12
CA ILE A 483 -15.67 20.25 -1.65
C ILE A 483 -14.75 20.97 -2.65
N PHE A 484 -14.04 20.21 -3.49
CA PHE A 484 -13.32 20.74 -4.63
C PHE A 484 -14.05 20.30 -5.90
N ASP A 485 -14.37 21.25 -6.77
CA ASP A 485 -15.01 20.99 -8.07
C ASP A 485 -13.99 20.40 -9.07
N GLY A 486 -13.63 19.14 -8.83
CA GLY A 486 -12.74 18.36 -9.67
C GLY A 486 -13.36 18.08 -11.03
N SER A 487 -14.69 17.92 -11.07
CA SER A 487 -15.50 17.72 -12.25
C SER A 487 -15.29 18.84 -13.28
N GLN A 488 -15.44 20.10 -12.89
CA GLN A 488 -15.25 21.24 -13.79
C GLN A 488 -13.79 21.44 -14.18
N PHE A 489 -12.85 21.24 -13.25
CA PHE A 489 -11.42 21.30 -13.54
C PHE A 489 -11.02 20.28 -14.62
N LEU A 490 -11.46 19.03 -14.45
CA LEU A 490 -11.20 17.96 -15.42
C LEU A 490 -11.88 18.23 -16.75
N TRP A 491 -13.12 18.71 -16.75
CA TRP A 491 -13.85 18.99 -17.98
C TRP A 491 -13.14 20.04 -18.84
N LYS A 492 -12.71 21.15 -18.23
CA LYS A 492 -11.95 22.20 -18.92
C LYS A 492 -10.66 21.67 -19.54
N ASN A 493 -9.87 20.93 -18.77
CA ASN A 493 -8.60 20.37 -19.27
C ASN A 493 -8.82 19.29 -20.32
N PHE A 494 -9.84 18.44 -20.16
CA PHE A 494 -10.22 17.44 -21.15
C PHE A 494 -10.61 18.08 -22.49
N CYS A 495 -11.47 19.11 -22.48
CA CYS A 495 -11.86 19.84 -23.70
C CYS A 495 -10.66 20.52 -24.37
N LYS A 496 -9.74 21.09 -23.58
CA LYS A 496 -8.49 21.66 -24.09
C LYS A 496 -7.61 20.61 -24.78
N TYR A 497 -7.40 19.45 -24.16
CA TYR A 497 -6.63 18.35 -24.78
C TYR A 497 -7.31 17.73 -26.00
N SER A 498 -8.64 17.76 -26.04
CA SER A 498 -9.43 17.29 -27.18
C SER A 498 -9.56 18.33 -28.29
N HIS A 499 -9.10 19.58 -28.09
CA HIS A 499 -9.33 20.72 -28.98
C HIS A 499 -10.82 21.05 -29.20
N GLN A 500 -11.64 20.85 -28.17
CA GLN A 500 -13.11 21.02 -28.19
C GLN A 500 -13.57 22.03 -27.12
N GLU A 501 -12.90 23.18 -26.99
CA GLU A 501 -13.17 24.14 -25.91
C GLU A 501 -14.60 24.74 -25.95
N TYR A 502 -15.25 24.77 -27.11
CA TYR A 502 -16.64 25.23 -27.23
C TYR A 502 -17.64 24.37 -26.44
N LEU A 503 -17.31 23.10 -26.15
CA LEU A 503 -18.15 22.20 -25.36
C LEU A 503 -18.18 22.57 -23.88
N ILE A 504 -17.25 23.41 -23.40
CA ILE A 504 -17.20 23.82 -21.99
C ILE A 504 -18.49 24.53 -21.57
N GLU A 505 -19.08 25.32 -22.48
CA GLU A 505 -20.32 26.07 -22.22
C GLU A 505 -21.57 25.30 -22.68
N GLN A 506 -21.45 24.43 -23.68
CA GLN A 506 -22.60 23.68 -24.23
C GLN A 506 -23.00 22.48 -23.38
N GLU A 507 -22.04 21.73 -22.85
CA GLU A 507 -22.30 20.49 -22.11
C GLU A 507 -22.35 20.75 -20.60
N GLN A 508 -23.57 20.81 -20.07
CA GLN A 508 -23.81 21.03 -18.64
C GLN A 508 -23.64 19.73 -17.83
N PRO A 509 -23.15 19.82 -16.58
CA PRO A 509 -23.13 18.66 -15.69
C PRO A 509 -24.56 18.19 -15.39
N PRO A 510 -24.75 16.89 -15.07
CA PRO A 510 -25.99 16.41 -14.50
C PRO A 510 -26.27 17.12 -13.16
N THR A 511 -27.55 17.31 -12.85
CA THR A 511 -27.96 17.86 -11.55
C THR A 511 -27.74 16.85 -10.42
N PHE A 512 -27.70 17.31 -9.18
CA PHE A 512 -27.58 16.44 -8.00
C PHE A 512 -28.61 15.30 -8.03
N ASN A 513 -29.89 15.62 -8.23
CA ASN A 513 -30.97 14.63 -8.31
C ASN A 513 -30.75 13.59 -9.43
N GLN A 514 -30.26 14.02 -10.60
CA GLN A 514 -29.95 13.09 -11.70
C GLN A 514 -28.80 12.15 -11.36
N MET A 515 -27.79 12.61 -10.61
CA MET A 515 -26.70 11.77 -10.13
C MET A 515 -27.20 10.74 -9.11
N ILE A 516 -28.00 11.16 -8.11
CA ILE A 516 -28.57 10.28 -7.09
C ILE A 516 -29.46 9.20 -7.71
N ASP A 517 -30.42 9.61 -8.56
CA ASP A 517 -31.35 8.69 -9.23
C ASP A 517 -30.58 7.60 -9.99
N ARG A 518 -29.48 7.97 -10.63
CA ARG A 518 -28.63 7.06 -11.40
C ARG A 518 -27.85 6.08 -10.52
N SER A 519 -27.17 6.56 -9.48
CA SER A 519 -26.40 5.69 -8.58
C SER A 519 -27.31 4.69 -7.86
N LEU A 520 -28.53 5.09 -7.50
CA LEU A 520 -29.54 4.23 -6.88
C LEU A 520 -30.21 3.24 -7.84
N SER A 521 -30.13 3.43 -9.15
CA SER A 521 -30.78 2.53 -10.12
C SER A 521 -29.82 1.53 -10.75
N LEU A 522 -28.56 1.93 -10.98
CA LEU A 522 -27.58 1.07 -11.63
C LEU A 522 -26.80 0.17 -10.67
N HIS A 523 -26.59 0.61 -9.41
CA HIS A 523 -25.79 -0.10 -8.39
C HIS A 523 -24.43 -0.62 -8.90
N ASN A 524 -23.88 -0.01 -9.95
CA ASN A 524 -22.68 -0.46 -10.67
C ASN A 524 -21.44 0.38 -10.34
N GLY A 525 -21.62 1.45 -9.56
CA GLY A 525 -20.58 2.34 -9.07
C GLY A 525 -20.11 2.01 -7.66
N ARG A 526 -19.29 2.91 -7.12
CA ARG A 526 -18.91 2.87 -5.71
C ARG A 526 -20.12 3.25 -4.85
N TYR A 527 -20.03 2.96 -3.56
CA TYR A 527 -21.02 3.46 -2.61
C TYR A 527 -21.01 4.98 -2.54
N LEU A 528 -22.11 5.55 -2.06
CA LEU A 528 -22.35 6.99 -2.10
C LEU A 528 -21.95 7.65 -0.78
N MET A 529 -21.22 8.77 -0.85
CA MET A 529 -20.92 9.65 0.26
C MET A 529 -21.57 11.01 -0.01
N LEU A 530 -22.58 11.33 0.79
CA LEU A 530 -23.33 12.58 0.71
C LEU A 530 -22.85 13.56 1.77
N ILE A 531 -22.39 14.71 1.31
CA ILE A 531 -21.75 15.75 2.12
C ILE A 531 -22.72 16.89 2.29
N GLY A 532 -23.08 17.19 3.53
CA GLY A 532 -24.01 18.29 3.86
C GLY A 532 -23.53 19.13 5.04
N GLU A 533 -24.14 20.29 5.20
CA GLU A 533 -23.80 21.21 6.30
C GLU A 533 -24.44 20.81 7.62
N ASN A 534 -25.67 20.27 7.58
CA ASN A 534 -26.48 19.98 8.75
C ASN A 534 -27.39 18.74 8.55
N GLU A 535 -27.98 18.25 9.64
CA GLU A 535 -28.85 17.07 9.62
C GLU A 535 -30.15 17.29 8.83
N SER A 536 -30.67 18.53 8.74
CA SER A 536 -31.88 18.80 7.95
C SER A 536 -31.68 18.54 6.46
N MET A 537 -30.47 18.80 5.93
CA MET A 537 -30.12 18.42 4.55
C MET A 537 -30.14 16.90 4.37
N PHE A 538 -29.64 16.15 5.35
CA PHE A 538 -29.67 14.69 5.32
C PHE A 538 -31.09 14.15 5.34
N ASP A 539 -31.95 14.72 6.19
CA ASP A 539 -33.37 14.34 6.26
C ASP A 539 -34.12 14.62 4.96
N TYR A 540 -33.82 15.75 4.30
CA TYR A 540 -34.38 16.07 3.00
C TYR A 540 -33.99 15.04 1.94
N VAL A 541 -32.69 14.76 1.81
CA VAL A 541 -32.20 13.81 0.81
C VAL A 541 -32.63 12.38 1.13
N GLU A 542 -32.67 11.97 2.41
CA GLU A 542 -33.19 10.66 2.79
C GLU A 542 -34.67 10.51 2.42
N ARG A 543 -35.50 11.55 2.58
CA ARG A 543 -36.88 11.53 2.08
C ARG A 543 -36.94 11.37 0.57
N TYR A 544 -36.07 12.05 -0.17
CA TYR A 544 -35.95 11.91 -1.61
C TYR A 544 -35.59 10.46 -2.02
N ILE A 545 -34.59 9.85 -1.35
CA ILE A 545 -34.18 8.46 -1.57
C ILE A 545 -35.32 7.49 -1.22
N ASN A 546 -36.01 7.71 -0.09
CA ASN A 546 -37.18 6.93 0.35
C ASN A 546 -38.35 6.97 -0.63
N ALA A 547 -38.54 8.06 -1.36
CA ALA A 547 -39.57 8.14 -2.38
C ALA A 547 -39.24 7.31 -3.64
N LYS A 548 -37.97 6.98 -3.86
CA LYS A 548 -37.46 6.34 -5.10
C LYS A 548 -37.17 4.85 -4.93
N GLN A 549 -36.77 4.42 -3.74
CA GLN A 549 -36.45 3.01 -3.47
C GLN A 549 -37.45 2.37 -2.52
N LYS A 550 -37.68 1.06 -2.73
CA LYS A 550 -38.68 0.29 -1.97
C LYS A 550 -38.16 -0.26 -0.64
N SER A 551 -36.85 -0.42 -0.49
CA SER A 551 -36.23 -1.14 0.62
C SER A 551 -35.02 -0.36 1.12
N ILE A 552 -35.24 0.46 2.15
CA ILE A 552 -34.20 1.28 2.79
C ILE A 552 -34.18 0.98 4.27
N GLN A 553 -32.97 0.94 4.84
CA GLN A 553 -32.75 0.85 6.27
C GLN A 553 -31.77 1.94 6.68
N THR A 554 -32.07 2.65 7.75
CA THR A 554 -31.24 3.76 8.23
C THR A 554 -30.67 3.41 9.60
N LEU A 555 -29.35 3.39 9.70
CA LEU A 555 -28.62 3.22 10.95
C LEU A 555 -28.03 4.56 11.38
N ILE A 556 -28.36 4.98 12.60
CA ILE A 556 -27.90 6.24 13.21
C ILE A 556 -27.09 5.91 14.46
N GLY A 557 -25.90 6.50 14.58
CA GLY A 557 -25.07 6.39 15.78
C GLY A 557 -25.80 6.85 17.03
N SER A 558 -25.79 6.03 18.07
CA SER A 558 -26.50 6.28 19.33
C SER A 558 -25.99 7.53 20.04
N SER A 559 -26.91 8.21 20.73
CA SER A 559 -26.60 9.28 21.67
C SER A 559 -26.98 8.91 23.11
N LEU A 560 -27.28 7.64 23.38
CA LEU A 560 -27.67 7.15 24.70
C LEU A 560 -26.43 6.88 25.56
N THR A 561 -26.42 7.34 26.81
CA THR A 561 -25.25 7.27 27.71
C THR A 561 -24.75 5.85 27.97
N ASP A 562 -25.66 4.87 28.01
CA ASP A 562 -25.32 3.46 28.29
C ASP A 562 -24.57 2.79 27.15
N ASP A 563 -24.63 3.36 25.94
CA ASP A 563 -23.87 2.87 24.79
C ASP A 563 -22.40 3.35 24.81
N PHE A 564 -22.03 4.27 25.72
CA PHE A 564 -20.69 4.82 25.85
C PHE A 564 -19.93 4.30 27.07
N ILE A 565 -18.64 4.02 26.87
CA ILE A 565 -17.63 3.93 27.91
C ILE A 565 -17.12 5.35 28.19
N ALA A 566 -17.24 5.79 29.45
CA ALA A 566 -16.79 7.11 29.90
C ALA A 566 -17.36 8.29 29.08
N GLY A 567 -18.61 8.17 28.62
CA GLY A 567 -19.39 9.25 27.98
C GLY A 567 -18.92 9.72 26.59
N THR A 568 -17.83 9.18 26.04
CA THR A 568 -17.23 9.68 24.79
C THR A 568 -16.85 8.58 23.80
N THR A 569 -16.65 7.34 24.26
CA THR A 569 -16.21 6.22 23.41
C THR A 569 -17.29 5.16 23.38
N TYR A 570 -17.72 4.69 22.21
CA TYR A 570 -18.72 3.61 22.13
C TYR A 570 -18.22 2.32 22.77
N SER A 571 -19.12 1.60 23.43
CA SER A 571 -18.83 0.29 24.00
C SER A 571 -18.58 -0.77 22.91
N GLU A 572 -17.75 -1.77 23.21
CA GLU A 572 -17.49 -2.87 22.27
C GLU A 572 -18.76 -3.67 21.98
N LEU A 573 -19.66 -3.81 22.96
CA LEU A 573 -20.96 -4.45 22.81
C LEU A 573 -21.84 -3.71 21.80
N TYR A 574 -21.91 -2.38 21.89
CA TYR A 574 -22.63 -1.55 20.93
C TYR A 574 -22.06 -1.71 19.51
N ASN A 575 -20.74 -1.57 19.37
CA ASN A 575 -20.07 -1.71 18.07
C ASN A 575 -20.36 -3.08 17.44
N ARG A 576 -20.30 -4.15 18.26
CA ARG A 576 -20.59 -5.52 17.80
C ARG A 576 -22.03 -5.66 17.34
N ARG A 577 -23.00 -5.09 18.05
CA ARG A 577 -24.42 -5.12 17.65
C ARG A 577 -24.62 -4.47 16.29
N ILE A 578 -24.16 -3.22 16.11
CA ILE A 578 -24.31 -2.49 14.86
C ILE A 578 -23.62 -3.23 13.70
N LEU A 579 -22.42 -3.77 13.91
CA LEU A 579 -21.74 -4.55 12.88
C LEU A 579 -22.51 -5.81 12.48
N MET A 580 -23.21 -6.47 13.40
CA MET A 580 -24.10 -7.60 13.08
C MET A 580 -25.33 -7.15 12.29
N ASP A 581 -25.93 -6.01 12.65
CA ASP A 581 -27.07 -5.46 11.90
C ASP A 581 -26.66 -5.13 10.45
N ILE A 582 -25.47 -4.56 10.26
CA ILE A 582 -24.91 -4.29 8.93
C ILE A 582 -24.71 -5.59 8.13
N ILE A 583 -24.20 -6.65 8.76
CA ILE A 583 -24.06 -7.97 8.12
C ILE A 583 -25.42 -8.46 7.62
N LEU A 584 -26.45 -8.43 8.48
CA LEU A 584 -27.80 -8.87 8.14
C LEU A 584 -28.40 -8.04 6.99
N HIS A 585 -28.24 -6.72 7.01
CA HIS A 585 -28.70 -5.86 5.92
C HIS A 585 -27.95 -6.12 4.61
N ALA A 586 -26.64 -6.34 4.66
CA ALA A 586 -25.82 -6.62 3.50
C ALA A 586 -26.14 -7.95 2.81
N GLU A 587 -26.73 -8.90 3.52
CA GLU A 587 -27.24 -10.17 2.98
C GLU A 587 -28.60 -10.03 2.26
N THR A 588 -29.20 -8.83 2.25
CA THR A 588 -30.53 -8.56 1.69
C THR A 588 -30.53 -7.44 0.64
N ASN A 589 -31.64 -7.31 -0.11
CA ASN A 589 -31.84 -6.28 -1.14
C ASN A 589 -32.25 -4.94 -0.54
N VAL A 590 -31.34 -4.31 0.19
CA VAL A 590 -31.58 -3.06 0.92
C VAL A 590 -30.55 -2.02 0.51
N THR A 591 -31.00 -0.77 0.40
CA THR A 591 -30.10 0.40 0.49
C THR A 591 -29.93 0.79 1.95
N LEU A 592 -28.73 0.60 2.47
CA LEU A 592 -28.36 0.93 3.84
C LEU A 592 -27.85 2.37 3.91
N ILE A 593 -28.54 3.19 4.68
CA ILE A 593 -28.14 4.56 5.01
C ILE A 593 -27.41 4.54 6.36
N MET A 594 -26.20 5.11 6.42
CA MET A 594 -25.45 5.26 7.66
C MET A 594 -25.20 6.72 8.02
N ARG A 595 -25.49 7.06 9.28
CA ARG A 595 -25.26 8.39 9.86
C ARG A 595 -24.53 8.26 11.20
N ARG A 596 -23.52 9.10 11.44
CA ARG A 596 -22.79 9.18 12.74
C ARG A 596 -22.17 7.83 13.18
N MET A 597 -21.68 7.05 12.23
CA MET A 597 -21.08 5.72 12.45
C MET A 597 -19.56 5.69 12.21
N ASP A 598 -18.88 6.82 12.34
CA ASP A 598 -17.43 6.99 12.14
C ASP A 598 -16.57 5.99 12.92
N HIS A 599 -17.00 5.66 14.14
CA HIS A 599 -16.33 4.73 15.04
C HIS A 599 -16.26 3.26 14.54
N ILE A 600 -17.05 2.84 13.55
CA ILE A 600 -17.01 1.47 12.97
C ILE A 600 -16.54 1.41 11.53
N TYR A 601 -16.27 2.54 10.86
CA TYR A 601 -15.89 2.52 9.43
C TYR A 601 -14.60 1.75 9.16
N ALA A 602 -13.68 1.70 10.11
CA ALA A 602 -12.48 0.86 10.02
C ALA A 602 -12.79 -0.64 9.97
N ASN A 603 -13.85 -1.09 10.65
CA ASN A 603 -14.29 -2.50 10.67
C ASN A 603 -14.96 -2.92 9.35
N LEU A 604 -15.53 -1.95 8.62
CA LEU A 604 -16.23 -2.13 7.35
C LEU A 604 -15.33 -1.94 6.13
N TYR A 605 -14.01 -2.00 6.32
CA TYR A 605 -13.02 -1.77 5.28
C TYR A 605 -13.32 -2.55 4.00
N ASP A 606 -13.50 -3.88 4.10
CA ASP A 606 -13.68 -4.76 2.94
C ASP A 606 -15.02 -4.51 2.24
N LEU A 607 -16.05 -4.19 3.02
CA LEU A 607 -17.37 -3.83 2.51
C LEU A 607 -17.25 -2.60 1.62
N PHE A 608 -16.68 -1.51 2.15
CA PHE A 608 -16.49 -0.27 1.40
C PHE A 608 -15.48 -0.39 0.26
N ASN A 609 -14.56 -1.35 0.33
CA ASN A 609 -13.62 -1.63 -0.73
C ASN A 609 -14.29 -2.33 -1.93
N GLN A 610 -15.48 -2.92 -1.73
CA GLN A 610 -16.18 -3.77 -2.71
C GLN A 610 -15.29 -4.87 -3.32
N ASN A 611 -14.29 -5.33 -2.56
CA ASN A 611 -13.37 -6.38 -2.97
C ASN A 611 -13.85 -7.73 -2.45
N PHE A 612 -14.96 -8.20 -3.01
CA PHE A 612 -15.62 -9.42 -2.55
C PHE A 612 -14.95 -10.67 -3.12
N ASP A 613 -14.84 -11.69 -2.28
CA ASP A 613 -14.48 -13.03 -2.76
C ASP A 613 -15.69 -13.62 -3.49
N VAL A 614 -15.52 -14.09 -4.73
CA VAL A 614 -16.61 -14.70 -5.50
C VAL A 614 -16.48 -16.22 -5.48
N SER A 615 -17.51 -16.92 -5.00
CA SER A 615 -17.58 -18.38 -5.01
C SER A 615 -18.98 -18.85 -5.42
N GLY A 616 -19.07 -19.64 -6.48
CA GLY A 616 -20.36 -20.13 -7.01
C GLY A 616 -21.34 -19.00 -7.31
N SER A 617 -20.87 -17.98 -8.06
CA SER A 617 -21.59 -16.73 -8.40
C SER A 617 -22.09 -15.88 -7.23
N LYS A 618 -21.77 -16.24 -5.99
CA LYS A 618 -22.10 -15.47 -4.79
C LYS A 618 -20.90 -14.64 -4.33
N LYS A 619 -21.16 -13.41 -3.91
CA LYS A 619 -20.16 -12.47 -3.38
C LYS A 619 -20.06 -12.62 -1.87
N TYR A 620 -18.85 -12.73 -1.35
CA TYR A 620 -18.59 -12.85 0.09
C TYR A 620 -17.71 -11.71 0.56
N CYS A 621 -18.10 -11.09 1.68
CA CYS A 621 -17.33 -10.04 2.34
C CYS A 621 -16.85 -10.53 3.71
N ARG A 622 -15.83 -9.86 4.26
CA ARG A 622 -15.39 -10.04 5.64
C ARG A 622 -15.59 -8.73 6.40
N ILE A 623 -15.89 -8.82 7.69
CA ILE A 623 -15.94 -7.67 8.60
C ILE A 623 -15.11 -8.04 9.83
N THR A 624 -14.48 -7.05 10.45
CA THR A 624 -13.75 -7.27 11.71
C THR A 624 -14.69 -7.09 12.90
N LEU A 625 -14.98 -8.17 13.63
CA LEU A 625 -15.78 -8.16 14.86
C LEU A 625 -14.87 -8.40 16.06
N GLY A 626 -14.52 -7.33 16.78
CA GLY A 626 -13.60 -7.39 17.91
C GLY A 626 -12.18 -7.83 17.49
N ASN A 627 -11.45 -8.44 18.43
CA ASN A 627 -10.01 -8.70 18.23
C ASN A 627 -9.70 -10.00 17.50
N LEU A 628 -10.55 -11.02 17.54
CA LEU A 628 -10.18 -12.37 17.05
C LEU A 628 -11.15 -12.95 16.02
N TYR A 629 -12.27 -12.28 15.75
CA TYR A 629 -13.34 -12.82 14.91
C TYR A 629 -13.53 -11.96 13.66
N HIS A 630 -13.28 -12.56 12.49
CA HIS A 630 -13.51 -11.92 11.20
C HIS A 630 -14.49 -12.79 10.40
N PRO A 631 -15.81 -12.70 10.65
CA PRO A 631 -16.78 -13.51 9.93
C PRO A 631 -16.74 -13.22 8.44
N ARG A 632 -17.08 -14.25 7.67
CA ARG A 632 -17.36 -14.12 6.24
C ARG A 632 -18.87 -14.25 6.04
N PHE A 633 -19.46 -13.31 5.32
CA PHE A 633 -20.90 -13.24 5.11
C PHE A 633 -21.22 -12.96 3.64
N LEU A 634 -22.46 -13.25 3.22
CA LEU A 634 -22.89 -13.07 1.84
C LEU A 634 -23.19 -11.58 1.57
N ILE A 635 -22.93 -11.12 0.36
CA ILE A 635 -23.38 -9.80 -0.11
C ILE A 635 -24.44 -10.03 -1.17
N HIS A 636 -25.62 -9.44 -0.97
CA HIS A 636 -26.67 -9.41 -1.98
C HIS A 636 -26.23 -8.53 -3.16
N ASP A 637 -26.56 -8.93 -4.40
CA ASP A 637 -26.12 -8.19 -5.59
C ASP A 637 -26.69 -6.77 -5.67
N ASP A 638 -27.92 -6.59 -5.20
CA ASP A 638 -28.61 -5.28 -5.12
C ASP A 638 -28.37 -4.54 -3.79
N PHE A 639 -27.48 -5.01 -2.92
CA PHE A 639 -27.14 -4.26 -1.71
C PHE A 639 -26.38 -2.97 -2.08
N PHE A 640 -26.86 -1.84 -1.55
CA PHE A 640 -26.22 -0.55 -1.76
C PHE A 640 -26.05 0.21 -0.46
N CYS A 641 -25.03 1.07 -0.40
CA CYS A 641 -24.70 1.80 0.81
C CYS A 641 -24.59 3.30 0.51
N VAL A 642 -25.21 4.10 1.37
CA VAL A 642 -25.14 5.56 1.37
C VAL A 642 -24.67 6.02 2.75
N ILE A 643 -23.63 6.86 2.78
CA ILE A 643 -23.13 7.45 4.01
C ILE A 643 -23.34 8.95 4.00
N PHE A 644 -23.81 9.50 5.11
CA PHE A 644 -23.91 10.94 5.31
C PHE A 644 -22.74 11.43 6.16
N ILE A 645 -22.05 12.46 5.67
CA ILE A 645 -20.94 13.09 6.38
C ILE A 645 -21.16 14.60 6.44
N ARG A 646 -21.01 15.17 7.63
CA ARG A 646 -21.03 16.63 7.78
C ARG A 646 -19.75 17.20 7.20
N GLN A 647 -19.85 18.30 6.46
CA GLN A 647 -18.69 18.91 5.80
C GLN A 647 -17.53 19.20 6.77
N GLN A 648 -17.82 19.62 8.00
CA GLN A 648 -16.81 19.85 9.05
C GLN A 648 -16.08 18.57 9.51
N ASP A 649 -16.70 17.40 9.39
CA ASP A 649 -16.13 16.11 9.81
C ASP A 649 -15.28 15.45 8.69
N LEU A 650 -15.28 15.99 7.47
CA LEU A 650 -14.46 15.47 6.37
C LEU A 650 -12.96 15.52 6.66
N ILE A 651 -12.52 16.51 7.46
CA ILE A 651 -11.11 16.63 7.88
C ILE A 651 -10.69 15.45 8.77
N LYS A 652 -11.65 14.80 9.45
CA LYS A 652 -11.41 13.61 10.28
C LYS A 652 -11.37 12.33 9.46
N CYS A 653 -11.86 12.35 8.22
CA CYS A 653 -11.91 11.17 7.37
C CYS A 653 -10.56 10.91 6.73
N ASP A 654 -10.06 9.67 6.86
CA ASP A 654 -8.81 9.30 6.22
C ASP A 654 -8.96 9.26 4.70
N PRO A 655 -7.95 9.71 3.92
CA PRO A 655 -8.03 9.69 2.47
C PRO A 655 -8.35 8.32 1.85
N PRO A 656 -7.86 7.15 2.33
CA PRO A 656 -8.28 5.84 1.82
C PRO A 656 -9.78 5.57 1.94
N PHE A 657 -10.43 6.12 2.96
CA PHE A 657 -11.87 6.02 3.14
C PHE A 657 -12.59 6.89 2.11
N LEU A 658 -12.19 8.16 1.94
CA LEU A 658 -12.76 9.07 0.92
C LEU A 658 -12.67 8.50 -0.51
N ASN A 659 -11.57 7.81 -0.82
CA ASN A 659 -11.32 7.21 -2.14
C ASN A 659 -12.19 5.97 -2.44
N ARG A 660 -12.98 5.47 -1.47
CA ARG A 660 -13.90 4.33 -1.65
C ARG A 660 -15.30 4.73 -2.06
N PHE A 661 -15.65 6.00 -1.95
CA PHE A 661 -17.00 6.47 -2.22
C PHE A 661 -17.03 7.45 -3.40
N GLU A 662 -18.15 7.43 -4.12
CA GLU A 662 -18.62 8.53 -4.96
C GLU A 662 -19.08 9.66 -4.04
N LYS A 663 -18.47 10.85 -4.17
CA LYS A 663 -18.62 11.96 -3.22
C LYS A 663 -19.46 13.03 -3.87
N HIS A 664 -20.53 13.45 -3.19
CA HIS A 664 -21.40 14.52 -3.68
C HIS A 664 -21.72 15.52 -2.58
N ILE A 665 -21.64 16.81 -2.91
CA ILE A 665 -22.23 17.84 -2.05
C ILE A 665 -23.74 17.78 -2.24
N ILE A 666 -24.47 17.79 -1.13
CA ILE A 666 -25.91 17.89 -1.15
C ILE A 666 -26.28 19.29 -1.64
N ASP A 667 -26.98 19.32 -2.76
CA ASP A 667 -27.58 20.53 -3.31
C ASP A 667 -29.11 20.39 -3.22
N ILE A 668 -29.76 21.43 -2.68
CA ILE A 668 -31.20 21.48 -2.42
C ILE A 668 -31.88 22.47 -3.38
N GLU A 669 -31.12 23.22 -4.19
CA GLU A 669 -31.66 24.16 -5.16
C GLU A 669 -32.45 23.51 -6.30
#